data_AF-A0A316TA28-F1
#
_entry.id   AF-A0A316TA28-F1
#
_cell.length_a   1.000
_cell.length_b   1.000
_cell.length_c   1.000
_cell.angle_alpha   90.00
_cell.angle_beta   90.00
_cell.angle_gamma   90.00
#
_symmetry.space_group_name_H-M   'P 1'
#
loop_
_entity.id
_entity.type
_entity.pdbx_description
1 polymer ?
#
loop_
_entity_poly.entity_id
_entity_poly.type
_entity_poly.pdbx_seq_one_letter_code
_entity_poly.pdbx_strand_id
1 'polypeptide(L)'
;MKRTRKHKVVACMLAAFMAVSAGQYSMTALAQTDSIGTNTLSNEFKNVPKEAKSRIRYWVPQAAMDDSDIKKDIKNIADMGYGEIEVVAITVFGNIGEENSWGTDNWNHKMKTVLQAAKEYGITVDFTNGPAWPIAMPNISSADDEAALYEMTYGVVDVPGGTTYQGIVPERTTIRQEGTTKLNAVLAYQKTADKTIDFNSRIDLTDQVVLDQENQANSTITFTAPNDEDWVLFSFFEQPATQKTSGYYVIDHIGQAGAQAAVDFWEQNLIPEIKDYLDVVDSIFCDSLEYNVAMEWTRGFEDIFYQQKGYDITPYLPIIGQTGTYPATNIAGYQFSDNKLTEQVKNDYFEVVSYCYNEYHLKPMQQMAEKYGLNLRYQVGYNKPFEVESAALYTGIPEGEALGRKSIDNLRAMSGAVHMGDKPQYSFEGAAEGGNCYGQTWEDLMWWLKRSWAGGVNMQTLHGAGYSGGYHGTGNQNGNVPGKKWPAFALFGGVVSNVWNCVTSPEQSSYYVDYMGRHNYILQKTAKMDVAVYRNEYLNDGVGGDGSYIYPDDGILNSYGYSYEFVSPTLLDLENATITNGYLDEEGPAYKAMVIHNQKGMPEETAEKLLSMVEQGFKLVFVGETPSQEMYYEDVLSGNSDEKLQQIIQQMLNHKNVIHVDSYDQVPQALEQLGVQPDADYKSPEDILPMHTTDENGDYYYLYNYNKVPYDQGASQDTSADASYPGIDKEKYFKDKTVNLTLEGEGKPYLLNAWTGEITPIAEYKLENGKVNLTLDFKGDEEIMIAILDDQTAIQNGIQPMDTYVESSQTQSGNLEYVDGNLVFKSTEPGEYQFQLNNGTVITNAPEVQSSLPIENWNLKVNYITAPENGSTSYYDSVWKESETIQLDQLKSWSEIKGIETVSGVGTYTATFNLEKGWAEGYGATIDLGDVEDSFTVTVNGTKVPFPNQLDTVVDIGPYVKSGENTIEVEVASTLYNTVNNKAEKISGLLGNEGIVSVRPYACVEIEETADKSILNSVIAYAEAAKESGEYDNAIESVQKSFDAALINAKAIAENNGATQAEVDVAWQTLLNEIHKLGFIAGDKTELASLIAAAEEINGELDHYVEAGKAEFTAALETAQTVYKNGDAMQAEINEVADNLLNAMLNLRFKADKSVLEDVLAEAGKVDANAYTAESYAALTAAVAEANAIMENENASQKEVDAAVTNVQSAMDSLVAVEGIKEIPSTEENTTQTGQEMTTTKANAAKTGDVVPIVGLTIIILAGTALLFARKKR
;
A
#
# COMPACT_ATOMS: atom_id res chain seq x y z
N MET A 1 19.04 0.70 36.06
CA MET A 1 19.67 0.11 37.29
C MET A 1 20.35 -1.24 36.96
N LYS A 2 21.18 -1.86 37.82
CA LYS A 2 22.01 -3.05 37.47
C LYS A 2 21.35 -4.42 37.72
N ARG A 3 21.78 -5.46 36.93
CA ARG A 3 21.72 -6.95 37.11
C ARG A 3 20.53 -7.70 36.45
N THR A 4 20.63 -8.95 35.93
CA THR A 4 21.77 -9.85 35.55
C THR A 4 21.32 -11.03 34.64
N ARG A 5 22.22 -11.55 33.78
CA ARG A 5 22.10 -12.84 33.04
C ARG A 5 22.18 -14.10 33.94
N LYS A 6 21.55 -15.25 33.55
CA LYS A 6 22.24 -16.56 33.19
C LYS A 6 21.37 -17.86 33.09
N HIS A 7 21.20 -18.34 31.83
CA HIS A 7 21.56 -19.67 31.27
C HIS A 7 21.03 -21.06 31.78
N LYS A 8 20.85 -21.97 30.78
CA LYS A 8 20.81 -23.46 30.71
C LYS A 8 19.39 -24.06 30.50
N VAL A 9 19.01 -24.72 29.38
CA VAL A 9 19.62 -25.69 28.41
C VAL A 9 19.70 -27.15 28.90
N VAL A 10 18.96 -28.08 28.25
CA VAL A 10 19.36 -29.46 27.76
C VAL A 10 18.14 -30.37 27.42
N ALA A 11 17.96 -30.65 26.11
CA ALA A 11 17.67 -31.92 25.41
C ALA A 11 16.45 -32.90 25.68
N CYS A 12 15.67 -33.10 24.58
CA CYS A 12 15.41 -34.38 23.86
C CYS A 12 14.32 -35.45 24.22
N MET A 13 13.40 -35.63 23.24
CA MET A 13 13.03 -36.88 22.50
C MET A 13 11.88 -37.84 22.90
N LEU A 14 10.92 -37.93 21.96
CA LEU A 14 10.30 -39.15 21.35
C LEU A 14 9.33 -40.08 22.13
N ALA A 15 8.03 -39.75 22.01
CA ALA A 15 7.01 -40.47 21.20
C ALA A 15 6.36 -41.83 21.60
N ALA A 16 5.13 -41.98 21.08
CA ALA A 16 4.31 -43.18 20.87
C ALA A 16 3.68 -43.92 22.08
N PHE A 17 2.35 -43.86 22.19
CA PHE A 17 1.48 -44.90 21.61
C PHE A 17 0.03 -44.39 21.42
N MET A 18 -0.70 -44.94 20.43
CA MET A 18 -2.08 -44.54 20.11
C MET A 18 -3.13 -45.48 20.73
N ALA A 19 -4.34 -44.93 20.93
CA ALA A 19 -5.62 -45.44 20.40
C ALA A 19 -6.77 -45.69 21.40
N VAL A 20 -7.99 -45.44 20.90
CA VAL A 20 -9.32 -45.82 21.42
C VAL A 20 -9.79 -45.22 22.75
N SER A 21 -10.51 -44.10 22.66
CA SER A 21 -11.98 -44.18 22.76
C SER A 21 -12.62 -42.90 22.20
N ALA A 22 -13.71 -43.06 21.45
CA ALA A 22 -14.45 -41.94 20.85
C ALA A 22 -15.66 -41.58 21.72
N GLY A 23 -15.81 -40.29 22.01
CA GLY A 23 -16.93 -39.74 22.77
C GLY A 23 -16.55 -38.39 23.41
N GLN A 24 -17.43 -37.40 23.29
CA GLN A 24 -17.29 -36.06 23.90
C GLN A 24 -16.14 -35.18 23.36
N TYR A 25 -16.15 -34.90 22.05
CA TYR A 25 -15.60 -33.65 21.51
C TYR A 25 -16.70 -32.84 20.84
N SER A 26 -17.33 -31.96 21.63
CA SER A 26 -18.24 -30.88 21.21
C SER A 26 -18.43 -29.96 22.41
N MET A 27 -18.27 -28.65 22.22
CA MET A 27 -18.34 -27.60 23.27
C MET A 27 -17.22 -27.61 24.33
N THR A 28 -15.94 -27.54 23.92
CA THR A 28 -14.85 -26.82 24.63
C THR A 28 -13.69 -26.57 23.65
N ALA A 29 -13.96 -25.89 22.53
CA ALA A 29 -12.98 -25.54 21.49
C ALA A 29 -13.41 -24.27 20.71
N LEU A 30 -14.06 -23.33 21.40
CA LEU A 30 -14.62 -22.06 20.89
C LEU A 30 -14.48 -21.00 21.99
N ALA A 31 -13.26 -20.85 22.51
CA ALA A 31 -12.91 -19.92 23.60
C ALA A 31 -11.39 -19.67 23.71
N GLN A 32 -10.61 -19.97 22.66
CA GLN A 32 -9.16 -19.80 22.66
C GLN A 32 -8.56 -19.61 21.25
N THR A 33 -9.36 -19.03 20.37
CA THR A 33 -9.01 -18.54 19.02
C THR A 33 -9.15 -17.02 18.90
N ASP A 34 -9.85 -16.40 19.84
CA ASP A 34 -10.47 -15.09 19.67
C ASP A 34 -9.62 -13.96 20.28
N SER A 35 -8.28 -14.11 20.23
CA SER A 35 -7.32 -13.16 20.82
C SER A 35 -5.99 -13.08 20.05
N ILE A 36 -6.01 -13.36 18.74
CA ILE A 36 -4.86 -13.25 17.81
C ILE A 36 -5.27 -12.46 16.54
N GLY A 37 -6.47 -11.84 16.52
CA GLY A 37 -7.07 -11.29 15.29
C GLY A 37 -7.89 -10.02 15.48
N THR A 38 -7.47 -9.14 16.40
CA THR A 38 -8.11 -7.81 16.62
C THR A 38 -7.14 -6.65 16.51
N ASN A 39 -5.86 -6.87 16.82
CA ASN A 39 -4.82 -5.85 16.85
C ASN A 39 -3.74 -6.22 15.84
N THR A 40 -4.01 -5.87 14.58
CA THR A 40 -3.08 -5.97 13.46
C THR A 40 -3.25 -4.73 12.60
N LEU A 41 -2.17 -4.28 11.95
CA LEU A 41 -2.16 -3.12 11.06
C LEU A 41 -3.31 -3.15 10.04
N SER A 42 -3.56 -4.30 9.41
CA SER A 42 -4.67 -4.47 8.45
C SER A 42 -6.05 -4.29 9.09
N ASN A 43 -6.26 -4.76 10.33
CA ASN A 43 -7.55 -4.61 11.00
C ASN A 43 -7.75 -3.20 11.58
N GLU A 44 -6.71 -2.59 12.15
CA GLU A 44 -6.76 -1.27 12.77
C GLU A 44 -6.78 -0.15 11.73
N PHE A 45 -6.01 -0.25 10.63
CA PHE A 45 -6.12 0.70 9.51
C PHE A 45 -7.52 0.61 8.84
N LYS A 46 -8.12 -0.59 8.77
CA LYS A 46 -9.49 -0.72 8.24
C LYS A 46 -10.54 -0.15 9.21
N ASN A 47 -10.43 -0.51 10.49
CA ASN A 47 -11.35 -0.13 11.57
C ASN A 47 -10.61 0.75 12.59
N VAL A 48 -10.46 2.04 12.24
CA VAL A 48 -9.60 3.01 12.95
C VAL A 48 -9.81 2.97 14.49
N PRO A 49 -8.76 2.83 15.30
CA PRO A 49 -8.82 3.00 16.75
C PRO A 49 -9.45 4.34 17.12
N LYS A 50 -10.20 4.38 18.23
CA LYS A 50 -10.93 5.58 18.65
C LYS A 50 -9.99 6.77 18.87
N GLU A 51 -8.80 6.47 19.37
CA GLU A 51 -7.74 7.38 19.77
C GLU A 51 -7.10 8.12 18.58
N ALA A 52 -7.29 7.60 17.37
CA ALA A 52 -6.86 8.22 16.10
C ALA A 52 -8.02 8.88 15.32
N LYS A 53 -9.28 8.53 15.62
CA LYS A 53 -10.45 9.15 14.98
C LYS A 53 -10.54 10.64 15.31
N SER A 54 -10.78 11.44 14.29
CA SER A 54 -10.79 12.91 14.40
C SER A 54 -11.83 13.44 15.39
N ARG A 55 -11.51 14.63 15.92
CA ARG A 55 -12.27 15.37 16.93
C ARG A 55 -13.16 16.40 16.23
N ILE A 56 -14.20 16.87 16.91
CA ILE A 56 -15.04 17.97 16.41
C ILE A 56 -15.44 18.94 17.52
N ARG A 57 -15.19 20.23 17.30
CA ARG A 57 -15.53 21.29 18.24
C ARG A 57 -17.02 21.57 18.24
N TYR A 58 -17.69 21.40 19.37
CA TYR A 58 -19.13 21.47 19.55
C TYR A 58 -19.55 22.79 20.24
N TRP A 59 -20.02 23.71 19.41
CA TRP A 59 -20.38 25.08 19.76
C TRP A 59 -21.78 25.16 20.39
N VAL A 60 -21.84 25.49 21.68
CA VAL A 60 -23.08 25.52 22.47
C VAL A 60 -23.49 26.92 22.97
N PRO A 61 -24.79 27.25 22.97
CA PRO A 61 -25.32 28.57 23.35
C PRO A 61 -25.36 28.78 24.88
N GLN A 62 -24.20 28.64 25.55
CA GLN A 62 -24.11 28.39 26.99
C GLN A 62 -25.07 27.23 27.39
N ALA A 63 -25.74 27.28 28.54
CA ALA A 63 -26.67 26.22 28.96
C ALA A 63 -28.05 26.27 28.28
N ALA A 64 -28.27 27.15 27.29
CA ALA A 64 -29.56 27.36 26.63
C ALA A 64 -29.91 26.25 25.61
N MET A 65 -29.98 25.01 26.09
CA MET A 65 -30.18 23.79 25.32
C MET A 65 -31.23 22.88 25.99
N ASP A 66 -31.86 21.99 25.21
CA ASP A 66 -32.79 20.98 25.71
C ASP A 66 -32.12 19.59 25.74
N ASP A 67 -32.23 18.89 26.88
CA ASP A 67 -31.47 17.66 27.17
C ASP A 67 -31.68 16.54 26.13
N SER A 68 -32.87 16.47 25.52
CA SER A 68 -33.19 15.50 24.47
C SER A 68 -32.44 15.75 23.17
N ASP A 69 -32.11 17.00 22.88
CA ASP A 69 -31.50 17.38 21.61
C ASP A 69 -29.97 17.37 21.70
N ILE A 70 -29.41 17.69 22.88
CA ILE A 70 -28.01 17.37 23.21
C ILE A 70 -27.74 15.89 22.90
N LYS A 71 -28.60 14.98 23.39
CA LYS A 71 -28.44 13.54 23.13
C LYS A 71 -28.51 13.18 21.64
N LYS A 72 -29.31 13.89 20.84
CA LYS A 72 -29.34 13.70 19.37
C LYS A 72 -28.06 14.21 18.71
N ASP A 73 -27.58 15.40 19.08
CA ASP A 73 -26.33 15.97 18.55
C ASP A 73 -25.16 15.03 18.82
N ILE A 74 -25.00 14.57 20.06
CA ILE A 74 -23.91 13.64 20.43
C ILE A 74 -24.06 12.30 19.70
N LYS A 75 -25.28 11.76 19.56
CA LYS A 75 -25.49 10.54 18.77
C LYS A 75 -25.15 10.74 17.29
N ASN A 76 -25.58 11.85 16.69
CA ASN A 76 -25.35 12.17 15.29
C ASN A 76 -23.85 12.32 14.99
N ILE A 77 -23.10 12.97 15.90
CA ILE A 77 -21.64 13.07 15.80
C ILE A 77 -20.97 11.69 15.91
N ALA A 78 -21.40 10.84 16.85
CA ALA A 78 -20.89 9.47 16.97
C ALA A 78 -21.26 8.58 15.76
N ASP A 79 -22.47 8.71 15.22
CA ASP A 79 -22.94 8.01 14.01
C ASP A 79 -22.14 8.44 12.76
N MET A 80 -21.64 9.67 12.73
CA MET A 80 -20.73 10.18 11.70
C MET A 80 -19.26 9.78 11.91
N GLY A 81 -18.96 9.00 12.95
CA GLY A 81 -17.66 8.33 13.12
C GLY A 81 -16.58 9.11 13.87
N TYR A 82 -16.86 10.32 14.38
CA TYR A 82 -15.90 11.11 15.17
C TYR A 82 -15.55 10.43 16.50
N GLY A 83 -14.29 10.57 16.95
CA GLY A 83 -13.80 9.96 18.19
C GLY A 83 -14.17 10.74 19.45
N GLU A 84 -14.31 12.06 19.33
CA GLU A 84 -14.41 13.01 20.45
C GLU A 84 -15.18 14.28 20.07
N ILE A 85 -15.81 14.92 21.06
CA ILE A 85 -16.34 16.28 20.98
C ILE A 85 -15.63 17.25 21.93
N GLU A 86 -15.29 18.44 21.47
CA GLU A 86 -14.71 19.51 22.31
C GLU A 86 -15.77 20.59 22.58
N VAL A 87 -16.26 20.73 23.81
CA VAL A 87 -17.44 21.56 24.12
C VAL A 87 -17.06 23.01 24.43
N VAL A 88 -17.52 23.93 23.57
CA VAL A 88 -17.24 25.37 23.68
C VAL A 88 -18.51 26.17 23.94
N ALA A 89 -18.53 26.91 25.05
CA ALA A 89 -19.59 27.87 25.34
C ALA A 89 -19.42 29.17 24.53
N ILE A 90 -20.51 29.64 23.92
CA ILE A 90 -20.57 30.93 23.23
C ILE A 90 -21.71 31.78 23.82
N THR A 91 -21.41 33.05 24.11
CA THR A 91 -22.41 34.03 24.59
C THR A 91 -23.47 34.32 23.52
N VAL A 92 -24.74 34.14 23.87
CA VAL A 92 -25.88 34.32 22.95
C VAL A 92 -26.24 35.80 22.80
N PHE A 93 -26.58 36.22 21.57
CA PHE A 93 -27.09 37.57 21.26
C PHE A 93 -28.56 37.76 21.69
N GLY A 94 -28.84 37.55 22.99
CA GLY A 94 -30.16 37.70 23.60
C GLY A 94 -30.14 37.35 25.08
N ASN A 95 -31.19 37.73 25.81
CA ASN A 95 -31.31 37.35 27.22
C ASN A 95 -31.79 35.90 27.33
N ILE A 96 -30.89 34.99 27.70
CA ILE A 96 -31.18 33.58 28.04
C ILE A 96 -31.31 33.35 29.56
N GLY A 97 -31.21 34.39 30.39
CA GLY A 97 -31.18 34.29 31.85
C GLY A 97 -29.80 33.97 32.41
N GLU A 98 -29.46 34.58 33.55
CA GLU A 98 -28.19 34.38 34.28
C GLU A 98 -28.04 32.91 34.73
N GLU A 99 -29.15 32.20 34.93
CA GLU A 99 -29.17 30.78 35.24
C GLU A 99 -28.77 29.86 34.06
N ASN A 100 -28.44 30.41 32.90
CA ASN A 100 -27.89 29.65 31.76
C ASN A 100 -26.40 29.94 31.50
N SER A 101 -25.76 30.79 32.29
CA SER A 101 -24.33 31.11 32.13
C SER A 101 -23.40 29.95 32.51
N TRP A 102 -22.19 29.96 31.95
CA TRP A 102 -21.14 28.97 32.21
C TRP A 102 -20.79 28.89 33.71
N GLY A 103 -20.48 27.68 34.19
CA GLY A 103 -20.15 27.42 35.60
C GLY A 103 -21.33 27.41 36.58
N THR A 104 -22.57 27.59 36.10
CA THR A 104 -23.79 27.50 36.94
C THR A 104 -24.31 26.07 37.10
N ASP A 105 -25.16 25.82 38.10
CA ASP A 105 -25.85 24.52 38.33
C ASP A 105 -26.48 23.94 37.06
N ASN A 106 -27.09 24.79 36.21
CA ASN A 106 -27.73 24.36 34.97
C ASN A 106 -26.70 24.06 33.87
N TRP A 107 -25.62 24.85 33.75
CA TRP A 107 -24.49 24.50 32.88
C TRP A 107 -23.92 23.12 33.25
N ASN A 108 -23.68 22.89 34.54
CA ASN A 108 -23.17 21.61 35.05
C ASN A 108 -24.14 20.44 34.76
N HIS A 109 -25.46 20.68 34.80
CA HIS A 109 -26.47 19.71 34.36
C HIS A 109 -26.42 19.43 32.85
N LYS A 110 -26.20 20.45 31.99
CA LYS A 110 -26.00 20.23 30.54
C LYS A 110 -24.72 19.44 30.27
N MET A 111 -23.60 19.76 30.93
CA MET A 111 -22.35 19.03 30.76
C MET A 111 -22.47 17.57 31.21
N LYS A 112 -23.16 17.30 32.32
CA LYS A 112 -23.54 15.92 32.73
C LYS A 112 -24.41 15.22 31.67
N THR A 113 -25.28 15.95 30.97
CA THR A 113 -26.11 15.38 29.88
C THR A 113 -25.26 15.04 28.65
N VAL A 114 -24.29 15.87 28.30
CA VAL A 114 -23.29 15.58 27.25
C VAL A 114 -22.49 14.33 27.61
N LEU A 115 -21.90 14.27 28.82
CA LEU A 115 -21.10 13.13 29.29
C LEU A 115 -21.88 11.82 29.34
N GLN A 116 -23.15 11.88 29.73
CA GLN A 116 -24.04 10.71 29.67
C GLN A 116 -24.26 10.24 28.22
N ALA A 117 -24.38 11.14 27.26
CA ALA A 117 -24.56 10.80 25.85
C ALA A 117 -23.26 10.25 25.22
N ALA A 118 -22.11 10.89 25.51
CA ALA A 118 -20.81 10.45 25.05
C ALA A 118 -20.50 9.02 25.54
N LYS A 119 -20.79 8.74 26.82
CA LYS A 119 -20.70 7.40 27.43
C LYS A 119 -21.74 6.39 26.92
N GLU A 120 -22.87 6.87 26.37
CA GLU A 120 -23.90 6.02 25.75
C GLU A 120 -23.51 5.62 24.31
N TYR A 121 -22.76 6.47 23.59
CA TYR A 121 -22.41 6.28 22.18
C TYR A 121 -20.92 6.06 21.89
N GLY A 122 -20.06 6.05 22.92
CA GLY A 122 -18.66 5.60 22.86
C GLY A 122 -17.60 6.68 22.66
N ILE A 123 -17.98 7.94 22.43
CA ILE A 123 -17.03 9.04 22.16
C ILE A 123 -16.48 9.67 23.45
N THR A 124 -15.34 10.38 23.35
CA THR A 124 -14.74 11.18 24.44
C THR A 124 -15.25 12.63 24.42
N VAL A 125 -14.98 13.39 25.48
CA VAL A 125 -15.38 14.79 25.63
C VAL A 125 -14.21 15.63 26.14
N ASP A 126 -13.94 16.74 25.46
CA ASP A 126 -13.10 17.83 25.95
C ASP A 126 -13.97 19.01 26.41
N PHE A 127 -13.47 19.79 27.36
CA PHE A 127 -14.18 20.96 27.88
C PHE A 127 -13.28 22.19 27.88
N THR A 128 -13.81 23.32 27.40
CA THR A 128 -13.15 24.62 27.54
C THR A 128 -12.90 24.98 29.01
N ASN A 129 -11.65 25.34 29.30
CA ASN A 129 -11.19 25.80 30.62
C ASN A 129 -12.01 26.99 31.14
N GLY A 130 -12.44 27.88 30.24
CA GLY A 130 -13.27 29.05 30.52
C GLY A 130 -14.61 29.08 29.76
N PRO A 131 -15.35 30.20 29.88
CA PRO A 131 -16.69 30.40 29.30
C PRO A 131 -16.70 30.80 27.81
N ALA A 132 -15.50 30.89 27.23
CA ALA A 132 -15.04 31.17 25.86
C ALA A 132 -13.52 31.48 26.01
N TRP A 133 -12.92 32.21 25.08
CA TRP A 133 -11.55 32.70 25.14
C TRP A 133 -11.50 34.25 25.22
N PRO A 134 -10.39 34.85 25.69
CA PRO A 134 -9.33 34.24 26.49
C PRO A 134 -9.85 33.68 27.82
N ILE A 135 -9.02 32.91 28.55
CA ILE A 135 -9.43 32.27 29.81
C ILE A 135 -9.87 33.34 30.83
N ALA A 136 -11.11 33.25 31.30
CA ALA A 136 -11.72 34.19 32.22
C ALA A 136 -12.52 33.45 33.30
N MET A 137 -12.44 33.89 34.55
CA MET A 137 -12.83 33.07 35.71
C MET A 137 -13.86 33.73 36.64
N PRO A 138 -14.98 33.04 37.01
CA PRO A 138 -16.04 33.63 37.85
C PRO A 138 -15.66 33.97 39.29
N ASN A 139 -14.54 33.47 39.80
CA ASN A 139 -14.03 33.81 41.13
C ASN A 139 -13.28 35.16 41.16
N ILE A 140 -12.84 35.69 40.00
CA ILE A 140 -12.20 36.99 39.90
C ILE A 140 -13.28 38.08 39.89
N SER A 141 -13.32 38.88 40.96
CA SER A 141 -14.43 39.84 41.21
C SER A 141 -14.04 41.32 41.03
N SER A 142 -12.76 41.62 40.84
CA SER A 142 -12.21 42.96 40.70
C SER A 142 -11.10 43.00 39.67
N ALA A 143 -10.91 44.15 39.00
CA ALA A 143 -9.73 44.40 38.18
C ALA A 143 -8.44 44.35 39.00
N ASP A 144 -8.48 44.79 40.26
CA ASP A 144 -7.31 44.84 41.15
C ASP A 144 -6.95 43.49 41.77
N ASP A 145 -7.75 42.44 41.54
CA ASP A 145 -7.49 41.08 42.01
C ASP A 145 -6.15 40.56 41.46
N GLU A 146 -5.34 39.90 42.29
CA GLU A 146 -3.98 39.45 41.92
C GLU A 146 -4.00 38.47 40.73
N ALA A 147 -5.11 37.73 40.55
CA ALA A 147 -5.32 36.81 39.45
C ALA A 147 -5.78 37.48 38.13
N ALA A 148 -6.20 38.75 38.15
CA ALA A 148 -6.71 39.46 36.98
C ALA A 148 -5.58 39.96 36.07
N LEU A 149 -5.75 39.80 34.76
CA LEU A 149 -4.80 40.18 33.70
C LEU A 149 -4.20 41.58 33.91
N TYR A 150 -2.88 41.65 33.91
CA TYR A 150 -2.09 42.83 34.21
C TYR A 150 -1.35 43.35 32.97
N GLU A 151 -0.90 44.59 32.98
CA GLU A 151 -0.13 45.20 31.88
C GLU A 151 0.83 46.28 32.38
N MET A 152 1.91 46.48 31.62
CA MET A 152 2.68 47.73 31.67
C MET A 152 2.31 48.64 30.49
N THR A 153 2.18 49.93 30.75
CA THR A 153 1.99 50.97 29.73
C THR A 153 2.96 52.12 29.98
N TYR A 154 3.18 52.97 28.98
CA TYR A 154 4.18 54.02 29.01
C TYR A 154 3.56 55.36 28.62
N GLY A 155 4.12 56.46 29.11
CA GLY A 155 4.00 57.80 28.55
C GLY A 155 5.36 58.28 28.07
N VAL A 156 5.38 59.17 27.06
CA VAL A 156 6.62 59.70 26.48
C VAL A 156 6.46 61.15 26.01
N VAL A 157 7.53 61.94 26.14
CA VAL A 157 7.61 63.30 25.59
C VAL A 157 9.05 63.67 25.21
N ASP A 158 9.23 64.29 24.03
CA ASP A 158 10.50 64.93 23.66
C ASP A 158 10.69 66.23 24.48
N VAL A 159 11.87 66.41 25.06
CA VAL A 159 12.27 67.58 25.85
C VAL A 159 13.46 68.24 25.16
N PRO A 160 13.26 69.34 24.41
CA PRO A 160 14.32 69.93 23.60
C PRO A 160 15.51 70.47 24.42
N GLY A 161 16.68 70.53 23.80
CA GLY A 161 17.94 70.97 24.41
C GLY A 161 17.84 72.31 25.14
N GLY A 162 18.41 72.37 26.34
CA GLY A 162 18.37 73.52 27.24
C GLY A 162 16.99 73.92 27.79
N THR A 163 15.92 73.17 27.49
CA THR A 163 14.55 73.47 27.97
C THR A 163 14.22 72.78 29.30
N THR A 164 13.00 73.00 29.81
CA THR A 164 12.51 72.37 31.05
C THR A 164 11.08 71.91 30.87
N TYR A 165 10.86 70.62 31.12
CA TYR A 165 9.55 70.01 31.28
C TYR A 165 9.10 70.17 32.74
N GLN A 166 7.89 70.68 32.95
CA GLN A 166 7.30 70.83 34.28
C GLN A 166 5.79 70.64 34.18
N GLY A 167 5.27 69.64 34.91
CA GLY A 167 3.84 69.29 34.87
C GLY A 167 3.58 67.94 35.52
N ILE A 168 2.47 67.32 35.14
CA ILE A 168 2.24 65.88 35.34
C ILE A 168 3.34 65.11 34.60
N VAL A 169 3.70 63.90 35.06
CA VAL A 169 4.54 62.97 34.30
C VAL A 169 3.93 62.68 32.91
N PRO A 170 4.71 62.24 31.90
CA PRO A 170 4.17 61.92 30.58
C PRO A 170 2.92 61.00 30.64
N GLU A 171 1.82 61.44 30.02
CA GLU A 171 0.55 60.72 30.11
C GLU A 171 0.63 59.35 29.42
N ARG A 172 0.08 58.32 30.08
CA ARG A 172 0.14 56.94 29.61
C ARG A 172 -0.70 56.70 28.36
N THR A 173 -0.16 55.96 27.39
CA THR A 173 -0.79 55.73 26.09
C THR A 173 -1.98 54.77 26.15
N THR A 174 -2.02 53.84 27.11
CA THR A 174 -3.19 52.97 27.37
C THR A 174 -3.87 53.36 28.68
N ILE A 175 -5.14 53.79 28.61
CA ILE A 175 -5.92 54.23 29.78
C ILE A 175 -7.09 53.26 30.00
N ARG A 176 -6.96 52.39 31.01
CA ARG A 176 -8.04 51.52 31.48
C ARG A 176 -8.99 52.28 32.42
N GLN A 177 -10.26 51.87 32.49
CA GLN A 177 -11.33 52.60 33.20
C GLN A 177 -11.66 52.03 34.58
N GLU A 178 -11.10 50.88 34.92
CA GLU A 178 -11.25 50.17 36.19
C GLU A 178 -9.85 49.80 36.72
N GLY A 179 -9.74 49.50 38.00
CA GLY A 179 -8.46 49.14 38.64
C GLY A 179 -7.57 50.32 39.02
N THR A 180 -6.45 50.00 39.66
CA THR A 180 -5.52 50.91 40.30
C THR A 180 -4.23 51.01 39.48
N THR A 181 -3.93 52.20 38.94
CA THR A 181 -2.68 52.46 38.23
C THR A 181 -1.55 52.83 39.19
N LYS A 182 -0.43 52.10 39.15
CA LYS A 182 0.85 52.41 39.83
C LYS A 182 1.81 53.10 38.85
N LEU A 183 2.47 54.17 39.27
CA LEU A 183 3.64 54.70 38.56
C LEU A 183 4.85 53.90 39.00
N ASN A 184 5.59 53.34 38.03
CA ASN A 184 6.70 52.44 38.30
C ASN A 184 8.07 53.14 38.20
N ALA A 185 8.31 53.84 37.09
CA ALA A 185 9.58 54.52 36.84
C ALA A 185 9.38 55.80 36.01
N VAL A 186 10.26 56.78 36.20
CA VAL A 186 10.36 57.99 35.36
C VAL A 186 11.81 58.16 34.95
N LEU A 187 12.09 58.08 33.64
CA LEU A 187 13.44 57.93 33.09
C LEU A 187 13.66 58.94 31.97
N ALA A 188 14.83 59.56 31.92
CA ALA A 188 15.22 60.48 30.85
C ALA A 188 16.52 60.04 30.15
N TYR A 189 16.57 60.18 28.83
CA TYR A 189 17.72 59.83 27.99
C TYR A 189 17.94 60.92 26.94
N GLN A 190 19.19 61.15 26.54
CA GLN A 190 19.51 61.99 25.39
C GLN A 190 19.05 61.29 24.10
N LYS A 191 18.35 62.03 23.25
CA LYS A 191 17.88 61.60 21.93
C LYS A 191 19.02 61.72 20.93
N THR A 192 19.39 60.62 20.26
CA THR A 192 20.49 60.61 19.27
C THR A 192 19.99 60.57 17.83
N ALA A 193 18.79 60.03 17.61
CA ALA A 193 18.03 60.11 16.36
C ALA A 193 16.53 59.98 16.67
N ASP A 194 15.66 59.94 15.66
CA ASP A 194 14.26 59.57 15.94
C ASP A 194 14.18 58.11 16.38
N LYS A 195 13.35 57.83 17.40
CA LYS A 195 13.31 56.56 18.15
C LYS A 195 14.64 56.02 18.72
N THR A 196 15.78 56.72 18.60
CA THR A 196 17.08 56.27 19.15
C THR A 196 17.56 57.14 20.32
N ILE A 197 18.02 56.50 21.39
CA ILE A 197 18.48 57.12 22.64
C ILE A 197 19.84 56.57 23.11
N ASP A 198 20.64 57.33 23.85
CA ASP A 198 21.88 56.81 24.46
C ASP A 198 21.63 56.24 25.87
N PHE A 199 21.86 54.94 26.07
CA PHE A 199 21.75 54.28 27.38
C PHE A 199 22.66 54.91 28.46
N ASN A 200 23.85 55.39 28.08
CA ASN A 200 24.84 55.95 29.01
C ASN A 200 24.44 57.34 29.52
N SER A 201 23.55 58.02 28.80
CA SER A 201 22.98 59.31 29.19
C SER A 201 21.86 59.19 30.25
N ARG A 202 21.42 57.98 30.59
CA ARG A 202 20.24 57.72 31.45
C ARG A 202 20.28 58.51 32.77
N ILE A 203 19.20 59.23 33.03
CA ILE A 203 18.89 59.83 34.32
C ILE A 203 17.61 59.18 34.85
N ASP A 204 17.71 58.56 36.03
CA ASP A 204 16.55 58.15 36.80
C ASP A 204 15.98 59.36 37.56
N LEU A 205 14.68 59.59 37.39
CA LEU A 205 13.92 60.69 37.96
C LEU A 205 12.82 60.19 38.90
N THR A 206 12.70 58.88 39.14
CA THR A 206 11.60 58.25 39.88
C THR A 206 11.50 58.78 41.32
N ASP A 207 12.62 58.84 42.04
CA ASP A 207 12.75 59.47 43.37
C ASP A 207 12.49 61.00 43.38
N GLN A 208 12.41 61.64 42.22
CA GLN A 208 12.20 63.08 42.06
C GLN A 208 10.73 63.43 41.73
N VAL A 209 9.87 62.42 41.56
CA VAL A 209 8.44 62.59 41.29
C VAL A 209 7.70 62.97 42.57
N VAL A 210 6.87 64.01 42.49
CA VAL A 210 5.86 64.31 43.52
C VAL A 210 4.62 63.46 43.23
N LEU A 211 4.57 62.29 43.86
CA LEU A 211 3.49 61.31 43.71
C LEU A 211 2.13 61.86 44.17
N ASP A 212 1.11 61.75 43.30
CA ASP A 212 -0.29 61.82 43.70
C ASP A 212 -0.69 60.46 44.31
N GLN A 213 -1.14 60.47 45.56
CA GLN A 213 -1.47 59.25 46.33
C GLN A 213 -2.91 58.74 46.07
N GLU A 214 -3.78 59.53 45.44
CA GLU A 214 -5.14 59.13 45.07
C GLU A 214 -5.20 58.64 43.62
N ASN A 215 -4.35 59.17 42.73
CA ASN A 215 -4.18 58.68 41.36
C ASN A 215 -2.74 58.93 40.86
N GLN A 216 -1.89 57.91 40.84
CA GLN A 216 -0.48 58.07 40.49
C GLN A 216 -0.24 58.54 39.04
N ALA A 217 -1.22 58.46 38.14
CA ALA A 217 -1.14 59.05 36.80
C ALA A 217 -1.15 60.59 36.80
N ASN A 218 -1.59 61.23 37.89
CA ASN A 218 -1.53 62.69 38.08
C ASN A 218 -0.21 63.17 38.70
N SER A 219 0.71 62.27 39.06
CA SER A 219 1.98 62.60 39.73
C SER A 219 2.79 63.61 38.92
N THR A 220 3.54 64.50 39.58
CA THR A 220 4.19 65.63 38.91
C THR A 220 5.72 65.57 38.97
N ILE A 221 6.37 66.05 37.92
CA ILE A 221 7.83 66.07 37.75
C ILE A 221 8.31 67.43 37.25
N THR A 222 9.58 67.76 37.50
CA THR A 222 10.28 68.89 36.87
C THR A 222 11.65 68.41 36.41
N PHE A 223 11.88 68.42 35.10
CA PHE A 223 13.11 67.96 34.47
C PHE A 223 13.65 69.03 33.52
N THR A 224 14.93 69.39 33.69
CA THR A 224 15.65 70.32 32.81
C THR A 224 16.68 69.55 32.01
N ALA A 225 16.72 69.75 30.69
CA ALA A 225 17.71 69.12 29.82
C ALA A 225 19.15 69.49 30.29
N PRO A 226 20.02 68.53 30.62
CA PRO A 226 21.37 68.79 31.13
C PRO A 226 22.31 69.54 30.19
N ASN A 227 22.02 69.55 28.88
CA ASN A 227 22.84 70.11 27.81
C ASN A 227 21.94 70.71 26.70
N ASP A 228 22.57 71.26 25.66
CA ASP A 228 21.89 71.83 24.48
C ASP A 228 21.43 70.76 23.44
N GLU A 229 21.56 69.47 23.77
CA GLU A 229 21.11 68.34 22.95
C GLU A 229 19.66 67.95 23.33
N ASP A 230 18.89 67.34 22.44
CA ASP A 230 17.50 66.94 22.74
C ASP A 230 17.43 65.70 23.65
N TRP A 231 16.40 65.62 24.48
CA TRP A 231 16.13 64.50 25.40
C TRP A 231 14.75 63.89 25.16
N VAL A 232 14.55 62.67 25.65
CA VAL A 232 13.24 62.02 25.77
C VAL A 232 12.99 61.72 27.24
N LEU A 233 11.83 62.10 27.74
CA LEU A 233 11.34 61.77 29.09
C LEU A 233 10.23 60.72 28.98
N PHE A 234 10.39 59.62 29.71
CA PHE A 234 9.45 58.51 29.80
C PHE A 234 8.87 58.40 31.21
N SER A 235 7.66 57.85 31.31
CA SER A 235 7.12 57.33 32.57
C SER A 235 6.38 56.02 32.34
N PHE A 236 6.74 54.99 33.09
CA PHE A 236 6.17 53.64 32.98
C PHE A 236 5.19 53.39 34.12
N PHE A 237 4.04 52.81 33.79
CA PHE A 237 2.95 52.55 34.71
C PHE A 237 2.51 51.10 34.61
N GLU A 238 2.14 50.53 35.75
CA GLU A 238 1.46 49.24 35.81
C GLU A 238 -0.03 49.46 36.10
N GLN A 239 -0.89 48.62 35.52
CA GLN A 239 -2.32 48.61 35.81
C GLN A 239 -2.95 47.26 35.39
N PRO A 240 -4.12 46.90 35.91
CA PRO A 240 -4.91 45.81 35.35
C PRO A 240 -5.37 46.13 33.92
N ALA A 241 -5.36 45.15 33.02
CA ALA A 241 -5.81 45.31 31.64
C ALA A 241 -7.35 45.38 31.50
N THR A 242 -8.11 45.00 32.54
CA THR A 242 -9.59 45.11 32.65
C THR A 242 -10.43 44.33 31.62
N GLN A 243 -9.83 43.52 30.76
CA GLN A 243 -10.57 42.71 29.78
C GLN A 243 -11.50 41.71 30.46
N LYS A 244 -12.70 41.53 29.88
CA LYS A 244 -13.72 40.60 30.36
C LYS A 244 -14.24 39.75 29.21
N THR A 245 -14.32 38.43 29.42
CA THR A 245 -14.93 37.46 28.51
C THR A 245 -16.15 36.86 29.17
N SER A 246 -17.28 36.82 28.45
CA SER A 246 -18.59 36.36 28.95
C SER A 246 -19.06 36.99 30.28
N GLY A 247 -18.51 38.16 30.63
CA GLY A 247 -18.82 38.93 31.86
C GLY A 247 -17.75 38.84 32.97
N TYR A 248 -16.85 37.85 32.92
CA TYR A 248 -15.82 37.62 33.95
C TYR A 248 -14.47 38.20 33.50
N TYR A 249 -13.60 38.58 34.44
CA TYR A 249 -12.26 39.09 34.10
C TYR A 249 -11.38 37.98 33.50
N VAL A 250 -10.58 38.34 32.50
CA VAL A 250 -9.52 37.49 31.95
C VAL A 250 -8.41 37.32 32.98
N ILE A 251 -7.88 36.10 33.10
CA ILE A 251 -6.80 35.78 34.04
C ILE A 251 -5.46 36.35 33.57
N ASP A 252 -4.53 36.57 34.50
CA ASP A 252 -3.12 36.79 34.17
C ASP A 252 -2.50 35.48 33.67
N HIS A 253 -2.18 35.41 32.37
CA HIS A 253 -1.62 34.22 31.71
C HIS A 253 -0.10 34.07 31.90
N ILE A 254 0.56 35.03 32.56
CA ILE A 254 1.97 34.96 32.95
C ILE A 254 2.19 35.20 34.45
N GLY A 255 1.11 35.36 35.23
CA GLY A 255 1.14 35.50 36.68
C GLY A 255 0.58 34.26 37.37
N GLN A 256 1.32 33.70 38.33
CA GLN A 256 0.95 32.45 39.05
C GLN A 256 -0.47 32.49 39.66
N ALA A 257 -0.94 33.67 40.08
CA ALA A 257 -2.27 33.84 40.63
C ALA A 257 -3.40 33.60 39.61
N GLY A 258 -3.19 33.92 38.32
CA GLY A 258 -4.19 33.75 37.26
C GLY A 258 -4.49 32.27 37.00
N ALA A 259 -3.44 31.47 36.79
CA ALA A 259 -3.57 30.03 36.63
C ALA A 259 -4.08 29.34 37.92
N GLN A 260 -3.66 29.79 39.10
CA GLN A 260 -4.21 29.27 40.36
C GLN A 260 -5.71 29.58 40.50
N ALA A 261 -6.20 30.72 40.04
CA ALA A 261 -7.62 31.04 40.05
C ALA A 261 -8.43 30.11 39.11
N ALA A 262 -7.87 29.71 37.97
CA ALA A 262 -8.46 28.70 37.08
C ALA A 262 -8.50 27.31 37.72
N VAL A 263 -7.37 26.84 38.27
CA VAL A 263 -7.25 25.57 39.02
C VAL A 263 -8.23 25.52 40.19
N ASP A 264 -8.28 26.57 41.01
CA ASP A 264 -9.21 26.69 42.13
C ASP A 264 -10.67 26.63 41.68
N PHE A 265 -11.02 27.29 40.57
CA PHE A 265 -12.38 27.23 40.05
C PHE A 265 -12.77 25.83 39.60
N TRP A 266 -11.88 25.16 38.84
CA TRP A 266 -12.10 23.80 38.35
C TRP A 266 -12.27 22.79 39.48
N GLU A 267 -11.34 22.74 40.44
CA GLU A 267 -11.37 21.77 41.53
C GLU A 267 -12.56 21.97 42.48
N GLN A 268 -13.03 23.21 42.65
CA GLN A 268 -14.12 23.53 43.57
C GLN A 268 -15.51 23.41 42.93
N ASN A 269 -15.65 23.65 41.61
CA ASN A 269 -16.97 23.82 40.96
C ASN A 269 -17.26 22.85 39.81
N LEU A 270 -16.24 22.41 39.05
CA LEU A 270 -16.43 21.62 37.82
C LEU A 270 -16.04 20.14 38.00
N ILE A 271 -14.84 19.86 38.50
CA ILE A 271 -14.38 18.49 38.80
C ILE A 271 -15.36 17.73 39.72
N PRO A 272 -15.93 18.31 40.81
CA PRO A 272 -16.88 17.60 41.67
C PRO A 272 -18.15 17.14 40.95
N GLU A 273 -18.50 17.78 39.84
CA GLU A 273 -19.68 17.53 39.03
C GLU A 273 -19.43 16.50 37.93
N ILE A 274 -18.23 16.47 37.33
CA ILE A 274 -17.87 15.53 36.25
C ILE A 274 -17.13 14.26 36.71
N LYS A 275 -16.67 14.19 37.97
CA LYS A 275 -15.84 13.09 38.52
C LYS A 275 -16.32 11.65 38.21
N ASP A 276 -17.63 11.43 38.10
CA ASP A 276 -18.23 10.11 37.87
C ASP A 276 -18.23 9.72 36.36
N TYR A 277 -17.63 10.57 35.51
CA TYR A 277 -17.52 10.48 34.06
C TYR A 277 -16.08 10.77 33.54
N LEU A 278 -15.07 10.83 34.41
CA LEU A 278 -13.66 11.05 33.99
C LEU A 278 -13.11 9.93 33.08
N ASP A 279 -13.81 8.80 32.97
CA ASP A 279 -13.52 7.73 32.02
C ASP A 279 -14.04 8.01 30.58
N VAL A 280 -14.65 9.17 30.34
CA VAL A 280 -15.04 9.67 29.02
C VAL A 280 -14.65 11.14 28.78
N VAL A 281 -13.81 11.73 29.63
CA VAL A 281 -13.18 13.04 29.41
C VAL A 281 -11.72 12.80 29.04
N ASP A 282 -11.21 13.42 27.97
CA ASP A 282 -9.80 13.29 27.60
C ASP A 282 -8.97 14.47 28.11
N SER A 283 -9.34 15.71 27.74
CA SER A 283 -8.62 16.92 28.12
C SER A 283 -9.49 18.03 28.69
N ILE A 284 -8.82 18.94 29.41
CA ILE A 284 -9.26 20.32 29.56
C ILE A 284 -8.65 21.11 28.41
N PHE A 285 -9.49 21.73 27.58
CA PHE A 285 -9.09 22.46 26.39
C PHE A 285 -8.92 23.97 26.65
N CYS A 286 -7.90 24.57 26.05
CA CYS A 286 -7.63 26.00 26.05
C CYS A 286 -7.36 26.52 24.63
N ASP A 287 -8.28 27.34 24.16
CA ASP A 287 -8.22 28.07 22.90
C ASP A 287 -7.15 29.18 22.91
N SER A 288 -7.00 29.82 21.76
CA SER A 288 -6.13 30.96 21.45
C SER A 288 -6.15 32.09 22.50
N LEU A 289 -4.99 32.73 22.68
CA LEU A 289 -4.76 33.59 23.85
C LEU A 289 -5.45 34.96 23.80
N GLU A 290 -5.69 35.54 22.61
CA GLU A 290 -6.43 36.79 22.26
C GLU A 290 -6.55 37.96 23.28
N TYR A 291 -5.66 38.07 24.27
CA TYR A 291 -5.81 39.02 25.37
C TYR A 291 -5.10 40.35 25.07
N ASN A 292 -5.76 41.46 25.38
CA ASN A 292 -5.38 42.81 25.00
C ASN A 292 -4.65 43.51 26.15
N VAL A 293 -3.32 43.48 26.11
CA VAL A 293 -2.41 44.23 26.99
C VAL A 293 -1.61 45.27 26.20
N ALA A 294 -1.22 46.35 26.88
CA ALA A 294 -0.31 47.36 26.34
C ALA A 294 1.12 46.79 26.18
N MET A 295 1.58 46.00 27.15
CA MET A 295 2.83 45.25 27.14
C MET A 295 2.64 44.03 28.05
N GLU A 296 3.17 42.87 27.66
CA GLU A 296 3.15 41.65 28.47
C GLU A 296 3.88 41.90 29.80
N TRP A 297 3.15 41.81 30.92
CA TRP A 297 3.64 42.12 32.25
C TRP A 297 2.79 41.46 33.33
N THR A 298 3.38 41.10 34.47
CA THR A 298 2.68 40.62 35.67
C THR A 298 3.14 41.36 36.92
N ARG A 299 2.42 41.19 38.03
CA ARG A 299 2.70 41.87 39.31
C ARG A 299 4.04 41.40 39.89
N GLY A 300 5.03 42.30 39.93
CA GLY A 300 6.38 41.97 40.41
C GLY A 300 7.28 41.33 39.34
N PHE A 301 7.00 41.55 38.06
CA PHE A 301 7.83 41.07 36.96
C PHE A 301 9.30 41.52 37.08
N GLU A 302 9.61 42.66 37.69
CA GLU A 302 10.98 43.11 37.91
C GLU A 302 11.74 42.22 38.89
N ASP A 303 11.09 41.77 39.97
CA ASP A 303 11.67 40.81 40.92
C ASP A 303 11.85 39.43 40.27
N ILE A 304 10.93 39.01 39.40
CA ILE A 304 11.04 37.76 38.62
C ILE A 304 12.21 37.85 37.62
N PHE A 305 12.27 38.93 36.84
CA PHE A 305 13.34 39.19 35.88
C PHE A 305 14.71 39.26 36.58
N TYR A 306 14.81 39.96 37.71
CA TYR A 306 16.05 40.02 38.50
C TYR A 306 16.49 38.64 39.01
N GLN A 307 15.53 37.76 39.35
CA GLN A 307 15.82 36.38 39.75
C GLN A 307 16.27 35.49 38.58
N GLN A 308 15.75 35.70 37.37
CA GLN A 308 16.11 34.90 36.19
C GLN A 308 17.36 35.41 35.44
N LYS A 309 17.65 36.71 35.48
CA LYS A 309 18.69 37.36 34.65
C LYS A 309 19.74 38.13 35.46
N GLY A 310 19.59 38.25 36.78
CA GLY A 310 20.58 38.87 37.68
C GLY A 310 20.73 40.40 37.62
N TYR A 311 19.98 41.10 36.74
CA TYR A 311 19.97 42.56 36.64
C TYR A 311 18.55 43.15 36.59
N ASP A 312 18.44 44.45 36.83
CA ASP A 312 17.18 45.21 36.84
C ASP A 312 16.78 45.61 35.41
N ILE A 313 15.56 45.26 34.99
CA ILE A 313 14.97 45.58 33.68
C ILE A 313 14.55 47.06 33.55
N THR A 314 14.34 47.77 34.65
CA THR A 314 13.77 49.13 34.68
C THR A 314 14.54 50.13 33.79
N PRO A 315 15.89 50.17 33.77
CA PRO A 315 16.69 50.98 32.84
C PRO A 315 16.52 50.70 31.35
N TYR A 316 15.79 49.64 30.97
CA TYR A 316 15.69 49.14 29.60
C TYR A 316 14.25 49.14 29.07
N LEU A 317 13.24 49.43 29.92
CA LEU A 317 11.82 49.51 29.52
C LEU A 317 11.53 50.34 28.24
N PRO A 318 12.23 51.46 27.92
CA PRO A 318 12.01 52.20 26.68
C PRO A 318 12.22 51.40 25.38
N ILE A 319 13.09 50.38 25.39
CA ILE A 319 13.45 49.62 24.19
C ILE A 319 12.65 48.32 24.00
N ILE A 320 11.83 47.93 24.97
CA ILE A 320 11.07 46.69 24.87
C ILE A 320 10.06 46.81 23.72
N GLY A 321 10.17 45.87 22.79
CA GLY A 321 9.77 46.03 21.40
C GLY A 321 9.17 44.76 20.83
N GLN A 322 7.84 44.64 20.90
CA GLN A 322 7.04 43.52 20.42
C GLN A 322 6.40 43.85 19.06
N THR A 323 6.27 42.86 18.19
CA THR A 323 5.61 42.91 16.88
C THR A 323 4.92 41.58 16.62
N GLY A 324 3.95 41.53 15.70
CA GLY A 324 3.29 40.26 15.35
C GLY A 324 2.34 39.71 16.44
N THR A 325 1.90 40.55 17.37
CA THR A 325 0.94 40.17 18.43
C THR A 325 -0.50 40.47 18.02
N TYR A 326 -1.45 39.62 18.45
CA TYR A 326 -2.88 39.87 18.26
C TYR A 326 -3.67 39.68 19.58
N PRO A 327 -4.43 40.69 20.03
CA PRO A 327 -4.44 42.08 19.56
C PRO A 327 -3.07 42.77 19.70
N ALA A 328 -2.79 43.72 18.80
CA ALA A 328 -1.50 44.41 18.75
C ALA A 328 -1.23 45.27 20.00
N THR A 329 -0.02 45.11 20.56
CA THR A 329 0.45 45.78 21.79
C THR A 329 0.77 47.27 21.60
N ASN A 330 0.73 48.05 22.69
CA ASN A 330 0.96 49.51 22.73
C ASN A 330 2.17 49.87 23.61
N ILE A 331 3.36 49.79 23.00
CA ILE A 331 4.68 49.79 23.63
C ILE A 331 5.57 50.97 23.23
N ALA A 332 6.60 51.24 24.04
CA ALA A 332 7.54 52.34 23.81
C ALA A 332 8.36 52.17 22.52
N GLY A 333 8.96 51.00 22.28
CA GLY A 333 9.62 50.66 21.01
C GLY A 333 10.68 51.67 20.55
N TYR A 334 11.56 52.12 21.45
CA TYR A 334 12.80 52.82 21.09
C TYR A 334 13.94 51.83 20.84
N GLN A 335 15.11 52.32 20.42
CA GLN A 335 16.36 51.57 20.36
C GLN A 335 17.45 52.35 21.09
N PHE A 336 18.43 51.66 21.69
CA PHE A 336 19.65 52.32 22.13
C PHE A 336 20.59 52.57 20.95
N SER A 337 21.45 53.58 21.07
CA SER A 337 22.54 53.83 20.11
C SER A 337 23.52 52.65 20.02
N ASP A 338 23.54 51.78 21.03
CA ASP A 338 24.03 50.42 20.94
C ASP A 338 22.87 49.47 20.59
N ASN A 339 22.80 49.06 19.32
CA ASN A 339 21.77 48.14 18.85
C ASN A 339 22.00 46.69 19.34
N LYS A 340 23.24 46.28 19.67
CA LYS A 340 23.48 44.94 20.22
C LYS A 340 22.87 44.85 21.62
N LEU A 341 23.12 45.83 22.49
CA LEU A 341 22.48 45.93 23.81
C LEU A 341 20.94 45.94 23.69
N THR A 342 20.42 46.52 22.60
CA THR A 342 18.98 46.56 22.31
C THR A 342 18.41 45.18 21.94
N GLU A 343 19.12 44.41 21.12
CA GLU A 343 18.73 43.03 20.76
C GLU A 343 18.80 42.11 21.98
N GLN A 344 19.93 42.13 22.70
CA GLN A 344 20.19 41.24 23.83
C GLN A 344 19.15 41.40 24.94
N VAL A 345 18.93 42.61 25.45
CA VAL A 345 17.98 42.83 26.57
C VAL A 345 16.51 42.57 26.16
N LYS A 346 16.19 42.68 24.86
CA LYS A 346 14.88 42.22 24.36
C LYS A 346 14.74 40.70 24.43
N ASN A 347 15.79 39.95 24.07
CA ASN A 347 15.79 38.49 24.14
C ASN A 347 15.63 38.03 25.59
N ASP A 348 16.40 38.59 26.54
CA ASP A 348 16.26 38.34 27.98
C ASP A 348 14.81 38.55 28.47
N TYR A 349 14.16 39.62 28.01
CA TYR A 349 12.77 39.92 28.35
C TYR A 349 11.78 38.88 27.78
N PHE A 350 11.91 38.50 26.51
CA PHE A 350 11.03 37.49 25.91
C PHE A 350 11.24 36.09 26.51
N GLU A 351 12.47 35.75 26.89
CA GLU A 351 12.79 34.51 27.59
C GLU A 351 12.14 34.49 28.98
N VAL A 352 12.20 35.58 29.75
CA VAL A 352 11.50 35.68 31.04
C VAL A 352 9.98 35.67 30.89
N VAL A 353 9.42 36.29 29.84
CA VAL A 353 7.99 36.23 29.53
C VAL A 353 7.55 34.80 29.15
N SER A 354 8.36 34.08 28.36
CA SER A 354 8.14 32.67 28.01
C SER A 354 8.26 31.75 29.23
N TYR A 355 9.28 31.96 30.07
CA TYR A 355 9.44 31.29 31.35
C TYR A 355 8.18 31.45 32.23
N CYS A 356 7.63 32.66 32.33
CA CYS A 356 6.44 32.93 33.13
C CYS A 356 5.21 32.17 32.58
N TYR A 357 4.98 32.19 31.26
CA TYR A 357 3.90 31.44 30.63
C TYR A 357 4.02 29.92 30.86
N ASN A 358 5.24 29.39 30.74
CA ASN A 358 5.53 27.98 30.87
C ASN A 358 5.43 27.48 32.33
N GLU A 359 6.17 28.11 33.25
CA GLU A 359 6.26 27.67 34.66
C GLU A 359 5.11 28.14 35.55
N TYR A 360 4.53 29.32 35.30
CA TYR A 360 3.47 29.89 36.17
C TYR A 360 2.05 29.67 35.64
N HIS A 361 1.88 29.35 34.35
CA HIS A 361 0.57 29.12 33.75
C HIS A 361 0.37 27.70 33.21
N LEU A 362 1.07 27.30 32.14
CA LEU A 362 0.89 25.98 31.53
C LEU A 362 1.13 24.83 32.53
N LYS A 363 2.26 24.86 33.23
CA LYS A 363 2.68 23.80 34.15
C LYS A 363 1.71 23.54 35.32
N PRO A 364 1.19 24.55 36.06
CA PRO A 364 0.13 24.33 37.06
C PRO A 364 -1.17 23.74 36.49
N MET A 365 -1.57 24.12 35.27
CA MET A 365 -2.78 23.59 34.64
C MET A 365 -2.61 22.14 34.18
N GLN A 366 -1.47 21.80 33.58
CA GLN A 366 -1.14 20.41 33.21
C GLN A 366 -1.09 19.51 34.45
N GLN A 367 -0.47 19.97 35.55
CA GLN A 367 -0.46 19.24 36.82
C GLN A 367 -1.86 19.06 37.43
N MET A 368 -2.79 20.01 37.20
CA MET A 368 -4.19 19.88 37.61
C MET A 368 -4.94 18.85 36.74
N ALA A 369 -4.71 18.84 35.43
CA ALA A 369 -5.29 17.83 34.54
C ALA A 369 -4.79 16.41 34.90
N GLU A 370 -3.46 16.22 35.02
CA GLU A 370 -2.81 14.95 35.38
C GLU A 370 -3.35 14.38 36.71
N LYS A 371 -3.60 15.25 37.70
CA LYS A 371 -4.15 14.90 39.01
C LYS A 371 -5.52 14.20 38.93
N TYR A 372 -6.28 14.44 37.85
CA TYR A 372 -7.56 13.80 37.59
C TYR A 372 -7.52 12.76 36.46
N GLY A 373 -6.34 12.52 35.87
CA GLY A 373 -6.15 11.57 34.76
C GLY A 373 -6.53 12.15 33.39
N LEU A 374 -6.49 13.48 33.24
CA LEU A 374 -6.81 14.22 32.02
C LEU A 374 -5.55 14.85 31.42
N ASN A 375 -5.61 15.22 30.14
CA ASN A 375 -4.62 16.06 29.48
C ASN A 375 -4.95 17.56 29.62
N LEU A 376 -3.96 18.43 29.44
CA LEU A 376 -4.19 19.81 29.01
C LEU A 376 -3.98 19.87 27.49
N ARG A 377 -5.03 20.22 26.75
CA ARG A 377 -4.94 20.55 25.31
C ARG A 377 -4.92 22.07 25.15
N TYR A 378 -3.93 22.62 24.45
CA TYR A 378 -3.72 24.07 24.44
C TYR A 378 -3.17 24.57 23.09
N GLN A 379 -3.77 25.63 22.55
CA GLN A 379 -3.18 26.43 21.46
C GLN A 379 -2.03 27.30 21.99
N VAL A 380 -0.88 26.67 22.26
CA VAL A 380 0.21 27.27 23.03
C VAL A 380 0.85 28.46 22.32
N GLY A 381 1.14 29.50 23.09
CA GLY A 381 1.82 30.70 22.61
C GLY A 381 1.10 31.47 21.49
N TYR A 382 -0.15 31.12 21.18
CA TYR A 382 -0.87 31.63 20.01
C TYR A 382 -1.07 33.14 20.06
N ASN A 383 -0.81 33.85 18.95
CA ASN A 383 -0.90 35.31 18.81
C ASN A 383 0.01 36.14 19.75
N LYS A 384 1.02 35.51 20.37
CA LYS A 384 1.80 36.08 21.49
C LYS A 384 3.30 35.86 21.36
N PRO A 385 4.14 36.70 22.02
CA PRO A 385 5.58 36.70 21.81
C PRO A 385 6.29 35.71 22.75
N PHE A 386 5.93 34.44 22.60
CA PHE A 386 6.48 33.33 23.37
C PHE A 386 7.25 32.37 22.44
N GLU A 387 8.27 31.69 22.97
CA GLU A 387 8.88 30.54 22.30
C GLU A 387 7.88 29.36 22.30
N VAL A 388 7.40 28.96 21.11
CA VAL A 388 6.37 27.92 20.99
C VAL A 388 6.92 26.51 21.17
N GLU A 389 8.18 26.30 20.77
CA GLU A 389 8.94 25.07 20.92
C GLU A 389 9.01 24.65 22.39
N SER A 390 9.44 25.54 23.28
CA SER A 390 9.48 25.22 24.71
C SER A 390 8.08 25.19 25.32
N ALA A 391 7.16 26.07 24.92
CA ALA A 391 5.79 26.07 25.45
C ALA A 391 5.02 24.77 25.18
N ALA A 392 5.19 24.17 24.00
CA ALA A 392 4.56 22.89 23.65
C ALA A 392 4.94 21.76 24.63
N LEU A 393 6.17 21.76 25.16
CA LEU A 393 6.62 20.77 26.16
C LEU A 393 5.73 20.73 27.42
N TYR A 394 5.23 21.89 27.87
CA TYR A 394 4.50 22.04 29.14
C TYR A 394 3.02 21.62 29.10
N THR A 395 2.56 21.07 27.97
CA THR A 395 1.17 20.60 27.78
C THR A 395 1.13 19.13 27.39
N GLY A 396 0.04 18.43 27.72
CA GLY A 396 -0.18 17.07 27.28
C GLY A 396 -0.35 16.98 25.76
N ILE A 397 -1.14 17.89 25.18
CA ILE A 397 -1.45 17.96 23.75
C ILE A 397 -1.32 19.43 23.28
N PRO A 398 -0.23 19.82 22.59
CA PRO A 398 -0.16 21.11 21.91
C PRO A 398 -1.12 21.14 20.72
N GLU A 399 -1.66 22.31 20.39
CA GLU A 399 -2.61 22.50 19.27
C GLU A 399 -2.23 23.68 18.37
N GLY A 400 -2.31 23.50 17.04
CA GLY A 400 -2.25 24.56 16.03
C GLY A 400 -3.62 24.93 15.46
N GLU A 401 -3.69 25.88 14.53
CA GLU A 401 -4.92 26.31 13.85
C GLU A 401 -4.69 26.51 12.34
N ALA A 402 -5.71 26.29 11.51
CA ALA A 402 -5.69 26.54 10.07
C ALA A 402 -5.83 28.04 9.69
N LEU A 403 -6.61 28.82 10.45
CA LEU A 403 -6.96 30.18 10.06
C LEU A 403 -5.73 31.09 10.08
N GLY A 404 -5.50 31.83 8.99
CA GLY A 404 -4.32 32.70 8.82
C GLY A 404 -2.99 31.97 8.59
N ARG A 405 -2.80 30.77 9.18
CA ARG A 405 -1.55 29.99 9.18
C ARG A 405 -1.38 29.13 7.92
N LYS A 406 -1.22 29.80 6.78
CA LYS A 406 -1.15 29.15 5.46
C LYS A 406 0.14 28.33 5.23
N SER A 407 1.28 28.70 5.83
CA SER A 407 2.57 28.08 5.53
C SER A 407 2.88 26.80 6.33
N ILE A 408 3.56 25.85 5.66
CA ILE A 408 4.02 24.60 6.28
C ILE A 408 4.95 24.82 7.49
N ASP A 409 5.79 25.86 7.48
CA ASP A 409 6.67 26.23 8.58
C ASP A 409 5.89 26.46 9.90
N ASN A 410 4.74 27.14 9.82
CA ASN A 410 3.91 27.44 11.00
C ASN A 410 3.25 26.19 11.58
N LEU A 411 3.06 25.15 10.76
CA LEU A 411 2.59 23.83 11.18
C LEU A 411 3.73 23.00 11.79
N ARG A 412 4.98 23.19 11.31
CA ARG A 412 6.21 22.55 11.82
C ARG A 412 6.76 23.16 13.10
N ALA A 413 6.30 24.35 13.50
CA ALA A 413 6.86 25.15 14.60
C ALA A 413 6.80 24.49 15.99
N MET A 414 5.96 23.48 16.20
CA MET A 414 5.91 22.70 17.45
C MET A 414 6.31 21.23 17.28
N SER A 415 6.54 20.76 16.05
CA SER A 415 6.74 19.33 15.76
C SER A 415 8.00 18.76 16.43
N GLY A 416 9.11 19.50 16.46
CA GLY A 416 10.31 19.10 17.21
C GLY A 416 10.07 18.93 18.72
N ALA A 417 9.17 19.72 19.30
CA ALA A 417 8.77 19.61 20.71
C ALA A 417 7.76 18.49 20.99
N VAL A 418 7.08 18.01 19.94
CA VAL A 418 6.21 16.82 19.98
C VAL A 418 7.09 15.58 19.89
N HIS A 419 7.95 15.50 18.87
CA HIS A 419 8.76 14.32 18.57
C HIS A 419 9.90 14.11 19.57
N MET A 420 10.69 15.13 19.91
CA MET A 420 11.69 15.02 20.99
C MET A 420 11.04 14.96 22.39
N GLY A 421 9.75 15.29 22.51
CA GLY A 421 9.00 15.27 23.76
C GLY A 421 8.23 13.98 24.04
N ASP A 422 8.38 12.94 23.22
CA ASP A 422 7.61 11.69 23.25
C ASP A 422 6.07 11.91 23.31
N LYS A 423 5.56 12.98 22.67
CA LYS A 423 4.14 13.33 22.73
C LYS A 423 3.33 12.55 21.70
N PRO A 424 2.29 11.79 22.10
CA PRO A 424 1.54 10.93 21.17
C PRO A 424 0.58 11.68 20.25
N GLN A 425 0.32 12.96 20.51
CA GLN A 425 -0.59 13.79 19.73
C GLN A 425 -0.10 15.22 19.58
N TYR A 426 -0.17 15.72 18.35
CA TYR A 426 -0.14 17.13 18.00
C TYR A 426 -1.47 17.46 17.32
N SER A 427 -2.27 18.29 18.00
CA SER A 427 -3.63 18.64 17.59
C SER A 427 -3.65 19.83 16.62
N PHE A 428 -4.74 19.97 15.86
CA PHE A 428 -4.92 21.07 14.91
C PHE A 428 -6.40 21.40 14.74
N GLU A 429 -6.74 22.67 14.95
CA GLU A 429 -8.03 23.23 14.60
C GLU A 429 -8.12 23.41 13.07
N GLY A 430 -8.73 22.43 12.42
CA GLY A 430 -9.00 22.41 10.98
C GLY A 430 -10.38 23.00 10.63
N ALA A 431 -10.61 23.23 9.33
CA ALA A 431 -11.83 23.80 8.76
C ALA A 431 -12.17 25.27 9.13
N ALA A 432 -11.37 25.95 9.95
CA ALA A 432 -11.54 27.37 10.28
C ALA A 432 -11.42 28.26 9.01
N GLU A 433 -12.52 28.87 8.55
CA GLU A 433 -12.57 29.58 7.25
C GLU A 433 -13.60 30.73 7.24
N GLY A 434 -13.20 31.91 6.75
CA GLY A 434 -14.07 33.07 6.61
C GLY A 434 -15.06 32.98 5.43
N GLY A 435 -16.33 33.30 5.68
CA GLY A 435 -17.34 33.57 4.64
C GLY A 435 -18.05 32.37 4.02
N ASN A 436 -17.57 31.13 4.22
CA ASN A 436 -18.03 29.92 3.52
C ASN A 436 -19.08 29.09 4.32
N CYS A 437 -19.82 29.71 5.25
CA CYS A 437 -20.67 28.97 6.19
C CYS A 437 -21.79 28.16 5.51
N TYR A 438 -21.91 26.87 5.88
CA TYR A 438 -22.73 25.83 5.21
C TYR A 438 -22.38 25.54 3.73
N GLY A 439 -21.32 26.15 3.18
CA GLY A 439 -20.91 26.02 1.77
C GLY A 439 -19.49 25.50 1.57
N GLN A 440 -18.72 25.31 2.63
CA GLN A 440 -17.43 24.63 2.63
C GLN A 440 -17.63 23.17 2.21
N THR A 441 -16.86 22.75 1.21
CA THR A 441 -16.89 21.39 0.64
C THR A 441 -15.97 20.45 1.43
N TRP A 442 -16.03 19.14 1.18
CA TRP A 442 -15.02 18.23 1.74
C TRP A 442 -13.64 18.44 1.11
N GLU A 443 -13.58 18.82 -0.18
CA GLU A 443 -12.32 19.14 -0.85
C GLU A 443 -11.67 20.42 -0.27
N ASP A 444 -12.47 21.45 0.04
CA ASP A 444 -12.05 22.68 0.73
C ASP A 444 -11.34 22.36 2.06
N LEU A 445 -11.81 21.32 2.76
CA LEU A 445 -11.23 20.83 4.01
C LEU A 445 -9.95 20.00 3.75
N MET A 446 -9.98 19.07 2.80
CA MET A 446 -8.88 18.12 2.55
C MET A 446 -7.53 18.81 2.30
N TRP A 447 -7.51 19.94 1.60
CA TRP A 447 -6.30 20.72 1.31
C TRP A 447 -5.56 21.21 2.58
N TRP A 448 -6.31 21.53 3.64
CA TRP A 448 -5.75 21.91 4.94
C TRP A 448 -5.26 20.70 5.73
N LEU A 449 -6.01 19.60 5.68
CA LEU A 449 -5.66 18.36 6.38
C LEU A 449 -4.31 17.81 5.90
N LYS A 450 -4.11 17.74 4.57
CA LYS A 450 -2.86 17.26 3.96
C LYS A 450 -1.64 18.09 4.34
N ARG A 451 -1.80 19.41 4.47
CA ARG A 451 -0.76 20.32 4.98
C ARG A 451 -0.45 20.07 6.45
N SER A 452 -1.47 19.85 7.27
CA SER A 452 -1.26 19.54 8.69
C SER A 452 -0.43 18.25 8.86
N TRP A 453 -0.79 17.18 8.15
CA TRP A 453 -0.05 15.91 8.16
C TRP A 453 1.41 16.06 7.68
N ALA A 454 1.66 16.80 6.60
CA ALA A 454 3.02 17.09 6.13
C ALA A 454 3.82 18.07 7.02
N GLY A 455 3.15 18.69 8.00
CA GLY A 455 3.74 19.54 9.03
C GLY A 455 4.10 18.80 10.33
N GLY A 456 3.61 17.58 10.54
CA GLY A 456 3.78 16.82 11.78
C GLY A 456 2.53 16.79 12.69
N VAL A 457 1.43 17.44 12.30
CA VAL A 457 0.14 17.27 12.99
C VAL A 457 -0.37 15.86 12.74
N ASN A 458 -0.83 15.18 13.79
CA ASN A 458 -1.35 13.81 13.72
C ASN A 458 -2.68 13.64 14.48
N MET A 459 -3.36 14.75 14.78
CA MET A 459 -4.76 14.77 15.23
C MET A 459 -5.44 16.06 14.74
N GLN A 460 -6.65 15.96 14.17
CA GLN A 460 -7.42 17.14 13.76
C GLN A 460 -8.75 17.24 14.52
N THR A 461 -9.02 18.48 14.94
CA THR A 461 -10.25 18.96 15.52
C THR A 461 -10.95 19.86 14.51
N LEU A 462 -12.11 19.46 13.99
CA LEU A 462 -12.84 20.32 13.05
C LEU A 462 -13.58 21.45 13.77
N HIS A 463 -13.43 22.68 13.26
CA HIS A 463 -14.29 23.84 13.54
C HIS A 463 -15.48 23.85 12.56
N GLY A 464 -16.69 23.39 12.89
CA GLY A 464 -17.08 22.52 13.99
C GLY A 464 -18.55 22.09 13.90
N ALA A 465 -19.07 21.44 14.94
CA ALA A 465 -20.49 21.13 15.11
C ALA A 465 -21.20 22.26 15.87
N GLY A 466 -22.42 22.63 15.48
CA GLY A 466 -23.21 23.65 16.18
C GLY A 466 -24.46 23.04 16.82
N TYR A 467 -24.84 23.49 18.01
CA TYR A 467 -26.05 23.00 18.69
C TYR A 467 -27.29 23.04 17.77
N SER A 468 -27.78 21.86 17.39
CA SER A 468 -28.81 21.73 16.34
C SER A 468 -30.23 21.61 16.90
N GLY A 469 -30.39 21.54 18.22
CA GLY A 469 -31.67 21.44 18.93
C GLY A 469 -32.48 22.73 19.11
N GLY A 470 -33.62 22.58 19.79
CA GLY A 470 -34.48 23.67 20.28
C GLY A 470 -34.06 24.22 21.65
N TYR A 471 -34.83 25.13 22.24
CA TYR A 471 -34.65 25.60 23.61
C TYR A 471 -35.96 26.07 24.23
N HIS A 472 -36.36 25.49 25.36
CA HIS A 472 -37.63 25.81 26.03
C HIS A 472 -37.48 26.54 27.39
N GLY A 473 -36.26 26.99 27.73
CA GLY A 473 -35.97 27.74 28.95
C GLY A 473 -36.29 29.25 28.90
N THR A 474 -35.71 30.00 29.83
CA THR A 474 -35.92 31.45 29.99
C THR A 474 -35.51 32.24 28.74
N GLY A 475 -36.38 33.14 28.28
CA GLY A 475 -36.06 34.04 27.17
C GLY A 475 -36.10 33.43 25.76
N ASN A 476 -36.46 32.15 25.62
CA ASN A 476 -36.57 31.48 24.32
C ASN A 476 -37.51 32.20 23.33
N GLN A 477 -37.26 31.99 22.03
CA GLN A 477 -38.01 32.58 20.92
C GLN A 477 -38.84 31.50 20.20
N ASN A 478 -40.02 31.19 20.77
CA ASN A 478 -40.95 30.15 20.30
C ASN A 478 -40.34 28.72 20.28
N GLY A 479 -39.62 28.33 21.35
CA GLY A 479 -38.91 27.04 21.40
C GLY A 479 -37.53 27.07 20.75
N ASN A 480 -37.00 28.25 20.41
CA ASN A 480 -35.67 28.43 19.82
C ASN A 480 -34.73 29.22 20.75
N VAL A 481 -33.43 28.98 20.58
CA VAL A 481 -32.36 29.83 21.12
C VAL A 481 -32.50 31.25 20.54
N PRO A 482 -32.39 32.33 21.34
CA PRO A 482 -32.53 33.69 20.85
C PRO A 482 -31.55 34.03 19.70
N GLY A 483 -32.10 34.50 18.57
CA GLY A 483 -31.29 34.89 17.40
C GLY A 483 -30.72 33.75 16.56
N LYS A 484 -30.87 32.48 16.97
CA LYS A 484 -30.51 31.31 16.14
C LYS A 484 -31.36 31.28 14.86
N LYS A 485 -30.78 30.74 13.79
CA LYS A 485 -31.45 30.40 12.51
C LYS A 485 -31.42 28.89 12.32
N TRP A 486 -32.29 28.37 11.45
CA TRP A 486 -32.18 26.98 10.97
C TRP A 486 -30.89 26.81 10.13
N PRO A 487 -30.21 25.65 10.15
CA PRO A 487 -30.49 24.42 10.92
C PRO A 487 -29.89 24.36 12.33
N ALA A 488 -28.86 25.14 12.63
CA ALA A 488 -28.08 25.00 13.86
C ALA A 488 -27.60 26.35 14.42
N PHE A 489 -27.06 26.32 15.63
CA PHE A 489 -26.37 27.45 16.25
C PHE A 489 -25.03 27.69 15.53
N ALA A 490 -25.10 28.31 14.34
CA ALA A 490 -23.94 28.67 13.55
C ALA A 490 -23.19 29.87 14.16
N LEU A 491 -21.86 29.73 14.24
CA LEU A 491 -20.99 30.72 14.85
C LEU A 491 -20.99 32.08 14.15
N PHE A 492 -20.69 33.12 14.94
CA PHE A 492 -20.48 34.50 14.48
C PHE A 492 -21.63 35.07 13.60
N GLY A 493 -22.83 34.50 13.69
CA GLY A 493 -24.01 34.87 12.89
C GLY A 493 -24.20 34.08 11.58
N GLY A 494 -23.36 33.07 11.33
CA GLY A 494 -23.27 32.27 10.11
C GLY A 494 -22.24 32.81 9.12
N VAL A 495 -21.05 33.21 9.58
CA VAL A 495 -20.01 33.84 8.74
C VAL A 495 -18.63 33.16 8.80
N VAL A 496 -18.46 32.09 9.58
CA VAL A 496 -17.22 31.30 9.66
C VAL A 496 -17.56 29.81 9.61
N SER A 497 -16.85 29.07 8.75
CA SER A 497 -16.81 27.60 8.59
C SER A 497 -18.12 26.84 8.37
N ASN A 498 -17.98 25.58 7.94
CA ASN A 498 -19.09 24.64 7.93
C ASN A 498 -19.64 24.36 9.33
N VAL A 499 -20.84 23.79 9.37
CA VAL A 499 -21.45 23.23 10.59
C VAL A 499 -21.53 21.71 10.41
N TRP A 500 -20.43 21.02 10.70
CA TRP A 500 -20.16 19.65 10.24
C TRP A 500 -21.05 18.55 10.86
N ASN A 501 -21.89 18.84 11.87
CA ASN A 501 -22.96 17.93 12.30
C ASN A 501 -24.25 18.05 11.46
N CYS A 502 -24.36 19.07 10.60
CA CYS A 502 -25.51 19.35 9.74
C CYS A 502 -25.15 19.11 8.27
N VAL A 503 -25.04 17.85 7.87
CA VAL A 503 -24.68 17.40 6.51
C VAL A 503 -25.87 16.80 5.75
N THR A 504 -25.80 16.77 4.42
CA THR A 504 -26.85 16.16 3.57
C THR A 504 -26.78 14.63 3.53
N SER A 505 -25.60 14.03 3.74
CA SER A 505 -25.41 12.58 3.76
C SER A 505 -24.43 12.16 4.88
N PRO A 506 -24.93 11.83 6.09
CA PRO A 506 -24.09 11.36 7.19
C PRO A 506 -23.27 10.09 6.85
N GLU A 507 -23.77 9.22 5.97
CA GLU A 507 -23.04 8.05 5.46
C GLU A 507 -21.79 8.49 4.70
N GLN A 508 -21.92 9.37 3.69
CA GLN A 508 -20.78 9.83 2.89
C GLN A 508 -19.77 10.60 3.75
N SER A 509 -20.26 11.45 4.67
CA SER A 509 -19.40 12.15 5.64
C SER A 509 -18.59 11.21 6.55
N SER A 510 -19.15 10.05 6.94
CA SER A 510 -18.42 9.12 7.82
C SER A 510 -17.16 8.53 7.17
N TYR A 511 -17.14 8.38 5.84
CA TYR A 511 -15.94 7.91 5.14
C TYR A 511 -14.80 8.93 5.16
N TYR A 512 -15.09 10.24 5.13
CA TYR A 512 -14.07 11.28 5.30
C TYR A 512 -13.48 11.27 6.72
N VAL A 513 -14.31 11.05 7.74
CA VAL A 513 -13.85 10.97 9.14
C VAL A 513 -12.99 9.72 9.38
N ASP A 514 -13.33 8.58 8.76
CA ASP A 514 -12.47 7.40 8.76
C ASP A 514 -11.18 7.59 7.95
N TYR A 515 -11.23 8.28 6.80
CA TYR A 515 -10.05 8.66 6.00
C TYR A 515 -9.08 9.55 6.81
N MET A 516 -9.59 10.52 7.57
CA MET A 516 -8.78 11.35 8.47
C MET A 516 -8.19 10.51 9.60
N GLY A 517 -9.00 9.63 10.20
CA GLY A 517 -8.57 8.75 11.26
C GLY A 517 -7.46 7.78 10.84
N ARG A 518 -7.47 7.30 9.60
CA ARG A 518 -6.42 6.44 9.03
C ARG A 518 -5.08 7.14 8.90
N HIS A 519 -5.08 8.39 8.46
CA HIS A 519 -3.87 9.22 8.43
C HIS A 519 -3.31 9.43 9.84
N ASN A 520 -4.16 9.82 10.80
CA ASN A 520 -3.76 10.02 12.19
C ASN A 520 -3.22 8.73 12.84
N TYR A 521 -3.83 7.57 12.58
CA TYR A 521 -3.35 6.27 13.10
C TYR A 521 -1.94 5.91 12.62
N ILE A 522 -1.57 6.27 11.39
CA ILE A 522 -0.19 6.11 10.90
C ILE A 522 0.73 7.19 11.48
N LEU A 523 0.29 8.45 11.49
CA LEU A 523 1.12 9.59 11.83
C LEU A 523 1.29 9.83 13.35
N GLN A 524 0.59 9.06 14.20
CA GLN A 524 0.82 8.96 15.65
C GLN A 524 1.92 7.95 16.03
N LYS A 525 2.53 7.27 15.06
CA LYS A 525 3.72 6.42 15.26
C LYS A 525 4.98 7.30 15.40
N THR A 526 6.10 6.70 15.80
CA THR A 526 7.35 7.45 16.04
C THR A 526 7.87 8.08 14.74
N ALA A 527 7.79 9.41 14.64
CA ALA A 527 8.31 10.15 13.49
C ALA A 527 9.83 10.02 13.37
N LYS A 528 10.32 10.12 12.13
CA LYS A 528 11.74 10.18 11.76
C LYS A 528 11.94 11.37 10.82
N MET A 529 12.98 12.15 11.08
CA MET A 529 13.23 13.45 10.47
C MET A 529 14.68 13.57 10.01
N ASP A 530 14.92 14.03 8.79
CA ASP A 530 16.28 14.11 8.24
C ASP A 530 17.10 15.24 8.87
N VAL A 531 16.48 16.42 9.03
CA VAL A 531 17.18 17.66 9.36
C VAL A 531 16.47 18.43 10.48
N ALA A 532 17.20 18.75 11.54
CA ALA A 532 16.78 19.77 12.49
C ALA A 532 17.16 21.17 11.96
N VAL A 533 16.23 22.14 11.98
CA VAL A 533 16.54 23.55 11.73
C VAL A 533 16.65 24.26 13.07
N TYR A 534 17.84 24.80 13.38
CA TYR A 534 18.05 25.55 14.62
C TYR A 534 17.25 26.86 14.61
N ARG A 535 16.43 27.07 15.64
CA ARG A 535 15.63 28.29 15.83
C ARG A 535 15.69 28.77 17.28
N ASN A 536 16.02 30.04 17.52
CA ASN A 536 15.83 30.69 18.83
C ASN A 536 15.14 32.03 18.60
N GLU A 537 13.81 32.02 18.56
CA GLU A 537 12.99 33.17 18.20
C GLU A 537 11.64 33.17 18.94
N TYR A 538 11.26 34.35 19.45
CA TYR A 538 10.05 34.57 20.24
C TYR A 538 8.87 35.14 19.44
N LEU A 539 8.88 34.99 18.11
CA LEU A 539 7.82 35.47 17.23
C LEU A 539 6.92 34.29 16.80
N ASN A 540 5.61 34.44 17.02
CA ASN A 540 4.57 33.47 16.61
C ASN A 540 3.33 34.22 16.09
N ASP A 541 3.52 35.09 15.09
CA ASP A 541 2.40 35.82 14.47
C ASP A 541 1.50 34.94 13.60
N GLY A 542 2.01 33.80 13.13
CA GLY A 542 1.30 32.85 12.27
C GLY A 542 1.15 33.30 10.81
N VAL A 543 1.69 34.45 10.41
CA VAL A 543 1.34 35.11 9.13
C VAL A 543 2.43 34.93 8.08
N GLY A 544 2.49 33.73 7.48
CA GLY A 544 3.50 33.41 6.45
C GLY A 544 2.94 32.70 5.22
N GLY A 545 3.71 32.76 4.12
CA GLY A 545 3.53 31.91 2.94
C GLY A 545 4.53 30.75 2.90
N ASP A 546 4.25 29.75 2.08
CA ASP A 546 5.04 28.52 1.92
C ASP A 546 6.55 28.78 1.73
N GLY A 547 7.39 28.32 2.67
CA GLY A 547 8.87 28.43 2.60
C GLY A 547 9.41 29.86 2.68
N SER A 548 8.64 30.81 3.24
CA SER A 548 8.94 32.26 3.15
C SER A 548 9.05 33.02 4.47
N TYR A 549 8.90 32.35 5.62
CA TYR A 549 8.76 33.04 6.91
C TYR A 549 9.65 32.56 8.06
N ILE A 550 9.85 31.24 8.27
CA ILE A 550 10.69 30.76 9.38
C ILE A 550 12.00 30.18 8.85
N TYR A 551 11.94 29.23 7.91
CA TYR A 551 13.11 28.76 7.17
C TYR A 551 13.00 29.25 5.70
N PRO A 552 13.63 30.38 5.33
CA PRO A 552 13.42 31.02 4.03
C PRO A 552 14.29 30.39 2.93
N ASP A 553 14.17 29.07 2.77
CA ASP A 553 14.83 28.28 1.73
C ASP A 553 13.98 28.14 0.45
N ASP A 554 12.81 28.77 0.39
CA ASP A 554 11.84 28.64 -0.69
C ASP A 554 11.37 27.19 -0.95
N GLY A 555 11.52 26.28 0.02
CA GLY A 555 11.20 24.85 -0.08
C GLY A 555 12.30 23.97 -0.67
N ILE A 556 13.53 24.47 -0.81
CA ILE A 556 14.66 23.74 -1.40
C ILE A 556 14.94 22.39 -0.71
N LEU A 557 14.97 22.31 0.63
CA LEU A 557 15.19 21.03 1.33
C LEU A 557 14.09 20.02 1.03
N ASN A 558 12.83 20.44 1.15
CA ASN A 558 11.66 19.61 0.87
C ASN A 558 11.69 19.08 -0.58
N SER A 559 12.04 19.92 -1.56
CA SER A 559 12.08 19.49 -2.97
C SER A 559 13.18 18.48 -3.29
N TYR A 560 14.22 18.37 -2.44
CA TYR A 560 15.23 17.31 -2.48
C TYR A 560 14.87 16.10 -1.58
N GLY A 561 13.63 16.02 -1.09
CA GLY A 561 13.14 14.91 -0.26
C GLY A 561 13.50 14.98 1.23
N TYR A 562 14.19 16.02 1.69
CA TYR A 562 14.56 16.16 3.10
C TYR A 562 13.37 16.61 3.93
N SER A 563 12.94 15.76 4.86
CA SER A 563 12.06 16.13 5.97
C SER A 563 12.79 17.03 6.97
N TYR A 564 12.11 18.05 7.50
CA TYR A 564 12.69 18.94 8.50
C TYR A 564 11.66 19.57 9.44
N GLU A 565 12.11 19.92 10.63
CA GLU A 565 11.35 20.65 11.65
C GLU A 565 12.28 21.51 12.54
N PHE A 566 11.71 22.31 13.43
CA PHE A 566 12.43 23.30 14.22
C PHE A 566 12.87 22.75 15.58
N VAL A 567 14.14 23.01 15.94
CA VAL A 567 14.74 22.62 17.22
C VAL A 567 15.36 23.86 17.89
N SER A 568 14.86 24.20 19.07
CA SER A 568 15.36 25.33 19.87
C SER A 568 16.40 24.91 20.92
N PRO A 569 17.11 25.86 21.55
CA PRO A 569 18.06 25.54 22.62
C PRO A 569 17.46 24.69 23.74
N THR A 570 16.23 24.98 24.16
CA THR A 570 15.53 24.21 25.22
C THR A 570 15.24 22.78 24.79
N LEU A 571 14.98 22.52 23.51
CA LEU A 571 14.82 21.14 23.00
C LEU A 571 16.12 20.36 23.01
N LEU A 572 17.28 21.03 22.87
CA LEU A 572 18.57 20.39 23.05
C LEU A 572 18.85 20.02 24.52
N ASP A 573 18.15 20.60 25.50
CA ASP A 573 18.33 20.35 26.94
C ASP A 573 17.56 19.15 27.51
N LEU A 574 16.77 18.46 26.68
CA LEU A 574 16.06 17.23 27.04
C LEU A 574 17.02 16.05 27.31
N GLU A 575 16.67 15.11 28.20
CA GLU A 575 17.56 14.01 28.60
C GLU A 575 17.89 13.03 27.43
N ASN A 576 17.01 12.96 26.42
CA ASN A 576 17.14 12.18 25.20
C ASN A 576 17.93 12.87 24.07
N ALA A 577 18.11 14.20 24.13
CA ALA A 577 18.81 15.03 23.12
C ALA A 577 20.33 14.76 23.07
N THR A 578 20.66 13.56 22.61
CA THR A 578 21.98 12.92 22.71
C THR A 578 22.40 12.34 21.36
N ILE A 579 23.72 12.24 21.14
CA ILE A 579 24.26 11.72 19.88
C ILE A 579 24.55 10.22 19.99
N THR A 580 23.69 9.40 19.37
CA THR A 580 23.90 7.95 19.26
C THR A 580 23.96 7.56 17.78
N ASN A 581 24.94 6.72 17.43
CA ASN A 581 25.34 6.34 16.05
C ASN A 581 25.58 7.49 15.04
N GLY A 582 25.57 8.75 15.49
CA GLY A 582 25.72 9.95 14.66
C GLY A 582 24.41 10.68 14.36
N TYR A 583 23.29 10.22 14.91
CA TYR A 583 21.98 10.88 14.91
C TYR A 583 21.76 11.63 16.22
N LEU A 584 20.97 12.70 16.21
CA LEU A 584 20.45 13.34 17.42
C LEU A 584 19.10 12.70 17.76
N ASP A 585 18.99 12.13 18.97
CA ASP A 585 17.79 11.45 19.48
C ASP A 585 17.33 10.25 18.59
N GLU A 586 18.20 9.25 18.47
CA GLU A 586 18.06 8.08 17.56
C GLU A 586 16.77 7.27 17.76
N GLU A 587 16.25 7.17 18.99
CA GLU A 587 15.01 6.43 19.28
C GLU A 587 13.77 7.27 18.87
N GLY A 588 13.79 8.59 19.12
CA GLY A 588 12.80 9.59 18.67
C GLY A 588 13.03 10.06 17.22
N PRO A 589 13.03 11.37 16.90
CA PRO A 589 13.09 11.88 15.52
C PRO A 589 14.39 11.55 14.75
N ALA A 590 15.46 11.13 15.42
CA ALA A 590 16.69 10.60 14.82
C ALA A 590 17.40 11.52 13.81
N TYR A 591 17.41 12.84 14.06
CA TYR A 591 17.93 13.83 13.10
C TYR A 591 19.33 13.47 12.60
N LYS A 592 19.50 13.49 11.28
CA LYS A 592 20.74 13.09 10.61
C LYS A 592 21.77 14.22 10.62
N ALA A 593 21.32 15.48 10.62
CA ALA A 593 22.12 16.70 10.75
C ALA A 593 21.28 17.87 11.28
N MET A 594 21.92 19.01 11.55
CA MET A 594 21.25 20.28 11.85
C MET A 594 21.72 21.42 10.94
N VAL A 595 20.79 22.27 10.53
CA VAL A 595 21.04 23.52 9.77
C VAL A 595 20.95 24.72 10.70
N ILE A 596 21.91 25.65 10.58
CA ILE A 596 21.97 26.91 11.34
C ILE A 596 22.04 28.05 10.31
N HIS A 597 20.95 28.81 10.16
CA HIS A 597 20.77 29.76 9.06
C HIS A 597 20.71 31.22 9.52
N ASN A 598 21.66 32.05 9.04
CA ASN A 598 21.73 33.50 9.29
C ASN A 598 21.58 33.93 10.76
N GLN A 599 21.94 33.05 11.69
CA GLN A 599 21.81 33.27 13.12
C GLN A 599 22.92 34.21 13.59
N LYS A 600 22.59 35.49 13.76
CA LYS A 600 23.51 36.54 14.19
C LYS A 600 24.07 36.28 15.59
N GLY A 601 23.22 35.79 16.50
CA GLY A 601 23.57 35.49 17.88
C GLY A 601 23.25 34.05 18.28
N MET A 602 23.90 33.58 19.34
CA MET A 602 23.72 32.26 19.95
C MET A 602 24.26 32.32 21.39
N PRO A 603 23.66 31.61 22.37
CA PRO A 603 24.24 31.50 23.70
C PRO A 603 25.54 30.69 23.68
N GLU A 604 26.55 31.12 24.45
CA GLU A 604 27.84 30.44 24.53
C GLU A 604 27.72 28.93 24.89
N GLU A 605 26.82 28.57 25.82
CA GLU A 605 26.57 27.18 26.22
C GLU A 605 25.96 26.34 25.08
N THR A 606 25.02 26.90 24.31
CA THR A 606 24.47 26.25 23.11
C THR A 606 25.56 25.97 22.08
N ALA A 607 26.51 26.90 21.90
CA ALA A 607 27.64 26.70 21.00
C ALA A 607 28.62 25.61 21.51
N GLU A 608 28.93 25.56 22.81
CA GLU A 608 29.75 24.49 23.40
C GLU A 608 29.07 23.12 23.25
N LYS A 609 27.74 23.08 23.41
CA LYS A 609 26.91 21.88 23.26
C LYS A 609 26.91 21.36 21.82
N LEU A 610 26.68 22.24 20.83
CA LEU A 610 26.75 21.91 19.41
C LEU A 610 28.15 21.43 19.01
N LEU A 611 29.22 22.04 19.52
CA LEU A 611 30.59 21.56 19.32
C LEU A 611 30.77 20.15 19.89
N SER A 612 30.24 19.86 21.09
CA SER A 612 30.30 18.52 21.68
C SER A 612 29.50 17.47 20.89
N MET A 613 28.36 17.84 20.30
CA MET A 613 27.61 16.96 19.40
C MET A 613 28.41 16.65 18.12
N VAL A 614 29.06 17.67 17.54
CA VAL A 614 29.93 17.56 16.38
C VAL A 614 31.16 16.67 16.64
N GLU A 615 31.78 16.78 17.82
CA GLU A 615 32.88 15.90 18.26
C GLU A 615 32.42 14.43 18.42
N GLN A 616 31.16 14.21 18.82
CA GLN A 616 30.56 12.87 18.95
C GLN A 616 30.16 12.24 17.61
N GLY A 617 30.13 13.02 16.52
CA GLY A 617 29.89 12.52 15.16
C GLY A 617 28.63 13.08 14.47
N PHE A 618 27.88 13.97 15.14
CA PHE A 618 26.81 14.74 14.50
C PHE A 618 27.38 15.68 13.41
N LYS A 619 26.51 16.23 12.55
CA LYS A 619 26.91 17.03 11.39
C LYS A 619 26.09 18.32 11.32
N LEU A 620 26.73 19.42 10.95
CA LEU A 620 26.11 20.75 10.87
C LEU A 620 26.31 21.40 9.50
N VAL A 621 25.31 22.15 9.04
CA VAL A 621 25.45 23.08 7.92
C VAL A 621 25.13 24.50 8.40
N PHE A 622 26.12 25.39 8.34
CA PHE A 622 25.90 26.83 8.51
C PHE A 622 25.52 27.47 7.17
N VAL A 623 24.56 28.39 7.17
CA VAL A 623 24.07 29.08 5.96
C VAL A 623 24.12 30.59 6.15
N GLY A 624 24.85 31.29 5.29
CA GLY A 624 24.96 32.75 5.33
C GLY A 624 25.79 33.25 6.51
N GLU A 625 25.25 34.17 7.31
CA GLU A 625 25.94 34.67 8.52
C GLU A 625 25.99 33.62 9.64
N THR A 626 27.10 33.58 10.38
CA THR A 626 27.33 32.66 11.50
C THR A 626 27.27 33.39 12.85
N PRO A 627 26.93 32.71 13.97
CA PRO A 627 26.83 33.36 15.26
C PRO A 627 28.12 34.07 15.67
N SER A 628 27.98 35.36 15.99
CA SER A 628 29.13 36.24 16.23
C SER A 628 28.98 37.16 17.45
N GLN A 629 27.81 37.18 18.09
CA GLN A 629 27.54 37.90 19.33
C GLN A 629 26.75 37.02 20.32
N GLU A 630 26.95 37.18 21.63
CA GLU A 630 26.11 36.50 22.63
C GLU A 630 24.61 36.84 22.43
N MET A 631 23.73 35.85 22.63
CA MET A 631 22.27 36.00 22.44
C MET A 631 21.64 36.95 23.47
N TYR A 632 22.09 36.85 24.72
CA TYR A 632 21.48 37.46 25.89
C TYR A 632 22.40 38.49 26.54
N TYR A 633 21.85 39.39 27.36
CA TYR A 633 22.65 40.37 28.09
C TYR A 633 23.18 39.82 29.42
N GLU A 634 22.45 38.90 30.06
CA GLU A 634 22.95 38.24 31.28
C GLU A 634 24.25 37.43 31.05
N ASP A 635 24.42 36.85 29.86
CA ASP A 635 25.63 36.11 29.46
C ASP A 635 26.85 37.04 29.49
N VAL A 636 26.71 38.23 28.90
CA VAL A 636 27.74 39.28 28.87
C VAL A 636 28.04 39.82 30.26
N LEU A 637 27.05 39.89 31.15
CA LEU A 637 27.23 40.28 32.56
C LEU A 637 27.89 39.17 33.39
N SER A 638 27.62 37.90 33.07
CA SER A 638 28.17 36.71 33.73
C SER A 638 29.62 36.44 33.32
N GLY A 639 30.02 36.90 32.13
CA GLY A 639 31.41 36.91 31.66
C GLY A 639 31.68 36.11 30.39
N ASN A 640 30.64 35.63 29.71
CA ASN A 640 30.74 35.11 28.34
C ASN A 640 31.17 36.25 27.40
N SER A 641 31.72 35.94 26.23
CA SER A 641 32.05 36.98 25.26
C SER A 641 32.02 36.54 23.82
N ASP A 642 31.68 37.49 22.94
CA ASP A 642 31.71 37.34 21.48
C ASP A 642 33.01 36.69 21.01
N GLU A 643 34.17 37.01 21.60
CA GLU A 643 35.43 36.37 21.22
C GLU A 643 35.52 34.89 21.61
N LYS A 644 34.89 34.44 22.71
CA LYS A 644 34.81 33.02 23.08
C LYS A 644 33.77 32.29 22.23
N LEU A 645 32.57 32.85 22.03
CA LEU A 645 31.59 32.31 21.07
C LEU A 645 32.21 32.14 19.68
N GLN A 646 32.83 33.18 19.12
CA GLN A 646 33.51 33.11 17.82
C GLN A 646 34.65 32.08 17.80
N GLN A 647 35.35 31.83 18.91
CA GLN A 647 36.33 30.73 19.01
C GLN A 647 35.67 29.35 18.99
N ILE A 648 34.47 29.19 19.56
CA ILE A 648 33.71 27.92 19.53
C ILE A 648 33.13 27.68 18.12
N ILE A 649 32.49 28.67 17.51
CA ILE A 649 32.02 28.61 16.12
C ILE A 649 33.19 28.32 15.17
N GLN A 650 34.34 29.00 15.35
CA GLN A 650 35.52 28.75 14.53
C GLN A 650 36.12 27.34 14.74
N GLN A 651 35.96 26.73 15.93
CA GLN A 651 36.33 25.32 16.14
C GLN A 651 35.40 24.38 15.37
N MET A 652 34.08 24.61 15.42
CA MET A 652 33.11 23.86 14.61
C MET A 652 33.40 23.98 13.11
N LEU A 653 33.63 25.19 12.59
CA LEU A 653 33.97 25.45 11.18
C LEU A 653 35.29 24.83 10.72
N ASN A 654 36.16 24.36 11.63
CA ASN A 654 37.36 23.59 11.30
C ASN A 654 37.17 22.07 11.41
N HIS A 655 35.99 21.60 11.84
CA HIS A 655 35.71 20.17 11.99
C HIS A 655 35.13 19.55 10.72
N LYS A 656 35.59 18.35 10.39
CA LYS A 656 35.25 17.59 9.18
C LYS A 656 33.77 17.17 9.02
N ASN A 657 32.94 17.39 10.04
CA ASN A 657 31.49 17.15 9.99
C ASN A 657 30.69 18.46 9.86
N VAL A 658 31.33 19.60 9.58
CA VAL A 658 30.69 20.90 9.46
C VAL A 658 31.00 21.47 8.08
N ILE A 659 29.96 21.97 7.41
CA ILE A 659 30.09 22.75 6.17
C ILE A 659 29.46 24.12 6.40
N HIS A 660 30.02 25.15 5.75
CA HIS A 660 29.46 26.50 5.72
C HIS A 660 29.23 26.87 4.25
N VAL A 661 28.03 27.34 3.95
CA VAL A 661 27.59 27.74 2.61
C VAL A 661 27.10 29.19 2.60
N ASP A 662 27.20 29.85 1.46
CA ASP A 662 26.80 31.25 1.28
C ASP A 662 25.26 31.38 1.15
N SER A 663 24.56 30.36 0.66
CA SER A 663 23.12 30.42 0.32
C SER A 663 22.39 29.06 0.40
N TYR A 664 21.06 29.12 0.51
CA TYR A 664 20.18 27.96 0.76
C TYR A 664 20.21 26.89 -0.36
N ASP A 665 20.43 27.28 -1.62
CA ASP A 665 20.57 26.37 -2.77
C ASP A 665 21.77 25.42 -2.67
N GLN A 666 22.74 25.74 -1.80
CA GLN A 666 23.92 24.94 -1.56
C GLN A 666 23.72 23.90 -0.45
N VAL A 667 22.64 23.98 0.33
CA VAL A 667 22.41 23.12 1.51
C VAL A 667 22.21 21.64 1.15
N PRO A 668 21.41 21.25 0.13
CA PRO A 668 21.29 19.84 -0.26
C PRO A 668 22.65 19.22 -0.65
N GLN A 669 23.52 19.99 -1.32
CA GLN A 669 24.86 19.54 -1.68
C GLN A 669 25.81 19.49 -0.47
N ALA A 670 25.60 20.32 0.56
CA ALA A 670 26.34 20.24 1.81
C ALA A 670 25.94 18.98 2.62
N LEU A 671 24.64 18.65 2.67
CA LEU A 671 24.14 17.42 3.30
C LEU A 671 24.70 16.17 2.59
N GLU A 672 24.66 16.12 1.26
CA GLU A 672 25.28 15.05 0.46
C GLU A 672 26.77 14.86 0.78
N GLN A 673 27.54 15.96 0.83
CA GLN A 673 28.97 15.95 1.16
C GLN A 673 29.27 15.48 2.60
N LEU A 674 28.32 15.64 3.52
CA LEU A 674 28.39 15.14 4.89
C LEU A 674 27.96 13.67 5.03
N GLY A 675 27.53 13.03 3.94
CA GLY A 675 26.98 11.67 3.94
C GLY A 675 25.57 11.58 4.52
N VAL A 676 24.83 12.70 4.49
CA VAL A 676 23.41 12.76 4.87
C VAL A 676 22.56 12.61 3.62
N GLN A 677 21.53 11.78 3.69
CA GLN A 677 20.61 11.48 2.59
C GLN A 677 19.19 11.45 3.16
N PRO A 678 18.18 11.88 2.40
CA PRO A 678 16.79 11.85 2.83
C PRO A 678 16.28 10.40 2.98
N ASP A 679 15.25 10.19 3.81
CA ASP A 679 14.54 8.89 3.87
C ASP A 679 13.65 8.67 2.64
N ALA A 680 13.21 9.73 1.97
CA ALA A 680 12.52 9.69 0.67
C ALA A 680 13.33 10.44 -0.40
N ASP A 681 14.29 9.75 -1.02
CA ASP A 681 15.23 10.33 -1.99
C ASP A 681 14.63 10.46 -3.39
N TYR A 682 14.70 11.67 -3.98
CA TYR A 682 14.08 11.97 -5.27
C TYR A 682 15.11 12.07 -6.40
N LYS A 683 14.86 11.36 -7.51
CA LYS A 683 15.74 11.27 -8.70
C LYS A 683 15.99 12.63 -9.39
N SER A 684 15.05 13.55 -9.21
CA SER A 684 15.11 14.98 -9.56
C SER A 684 14.40 15.74 -8.43
N PRO A 685 14.66 17.05 -8.25
CA PRO A 685 13.90 17.81 -7.26
C PRO A 685 12.43 17.95 -7.65
N GLU A 686 11.52 17.56 -6.76
CA GLU A 686 10.06 17.56 -6.99
C GLU A 686 9.34 18.14 -5.76
N ASP A 687 8.28 18.94 -5.95
CA ASP A 687 7.45 19.44 -4.82
C ASP A 687 6.52 18.35 -4.27
N ILE A 688 7.10 17.31 -3.65
CA ILE A 688 6.42 16.33 -2.79
C ILE A 688 6.90 16.57 -1.35
N LEU A 689 6.01 16.51 -0.38
CA LEU A 689 6.36 16.55 1.04
C LEU A 689 6.31 15.14 1.64
N PRO A 690 7.44 14.61 2.14
CA PRO A 690 7.47 13.34 2.85
C PRO A 690 7.26 13.55 4.37
N MET A 691 6.62 12.57 4.99
CA MET A 691 6.68 12.31 6.43
C MET A 691 6.96 10.82 6.63
N HIS A 692 8.00 10.51 7.41
CA HIS A 692 8.40 9.15 7.75
C HIS A 692 8.03 8.87 9.22
N THR A 693 7.37 7.75 9.48
CA THR A 693 7.08 7.26 10.83
C THR A 693 7.34 5.75 10.90
N THR A 694 7.64 5.21 12.08
CA THR A 694 8.01 3.79 12.26
C THR A 694 7.48 3.24 13.59
N ASP A 695 7.24 1.92 13.66
CA ASP A 695 6.83 1.19 14.87
C ASP A 695 7.42 -0.24 14.91
N GLU A 696 6.96 -1.13 15.81
CA GLU A 696 7.46 -2.52 15.83
C GLU A 696 7.10 -3.36 14.58
N ASN A 697 6.30 -2.84 13.65
CA ASN A 697 5.88 -3.53 12.45
C ASN A 697 6.67 -3.12 11.19
N GLY A 698 7.26 -1.92 11.18
CA GLY A 698 8.06 -1.41 10.05
C GLY A 698 7.86 0.08 9.79
N ASP A 699 8.22 0.50 8.59
CA ASP A 699 8.36 1.90 8.19
C ASP A 699 7.18 2.39 7.34
N TYR A 700 6.71 3.61 7.60
CA TYR A 700 5.53 4.20 6.95
C TYR A 700 5.84 5.59 6.40
N TYR A 701 5.49 5.77 5.14
CA TYR A 701 5.69 7.00 4.39
C TYR A 701 4.35 7.60 3.98
N TYR A 702 4.11 8.82 4.42
CA TYR A 702 3.09 9.71 3.86
C TYR A 702 3.79 10.64 2.87
N LEU A 703 3.37 10.60 1.60
CA LEU A 703 3.96 11.37 0.50
C LEU A 703 2.86 12.26 -0.09
N TYR A 704 3.03 13.57 -0.04
CA TYR A 704 1.97 14.52 -0.42
C TYR A 704 2.40 15.44 -1.57
N ASN A 705 1.63 15.44 -2.67
CA ASN A 705 1.80 16.35 -3.80
C ASN A 705 1.35 17.78 -3.44
N TYR A 706 2.21 18.47 -2.71
CA TYR A 706 1.96 19.74 -2.05
C TYR A 706 1.53 20.89 -2.96
N ASN A 707 1.99 20.90 -4.22
CA ASN A 707 1.63 21.92 -5.23
C ASN A 707 1.74 23.36 -4.67
N LYS A 708 2.95 23.70 -4.17
CA LYS A 708 3.30 24.93 -3.45
C LYS A 708 2.57 26.18 -3.97
N VAL A 709 1.91 26.91 -3.06
CA VAL A 709 1.09 28.07 -3.40
C VAL A 709 1.85 29.36 -3.05
N PRO A 710 2.34 30.14 -4.04
CA PRO A 710 3.15 31.33 -3.80
C PRO A 710 2.31 32.46 -3.21
N TYR A 711 2.75 32.97 -2.05
CA TYR A 711 2.15 34.10 -1.35
C TYR A 711 2.83 35.42 -1.74
N ASP A 712 2.06 36.47 -2.04
CA ASP A 712 2.60 37.80 -2.35
C ASP A 712 2.85 38.61 -1.07
N GLN A 713 4.10 38.99 -0.81
CA GLN A 713 4.52 39.72 0.40
C GLN A 713 4.00 41.17 0.40
N GLY A 714 2.74 41.31 0.81
CA GLY A 714 2.01 42.59 0.83
C GLY A 714 0.51 42.44 0.57
N ALA A 715 0.05 41.26 0.13
CA ALA A 715 -1.35 40.91 0.16
C ALA A 715 -1.87 40.89 1.60
N SER A 716 -3.08 41.41 1.82
CA SER A 716 -3.81 41.12 3.06
C SER A 716 -4.27 39.66 3.03
N GLN A 717 -4.36 39.02 4.20
CA GLN A 717 -4.61 37.58 4.36
C GLN A 717 -5.80 37.05 3.52
N ASP A 718 -6.81 37.90 3.26
CA ASP A 718 -8.01 37.64 2.46
C ASP A 718 -7.85 37.70 0.93
N THR A 719 -6.75 38.23 0.37
CA THR A 719 -6.84 38.96 -0.94
C THR A 719 -6.21 38.35 -2.19
N SER A 720 -5.37 37.32 -2.09
CA SER A 720 -5.02 36.49 -3.25
C SER A 720 -6.14 35.47 -3.48
N ALA A 721 -7.24 35.91 -4.07
CA ALA A 721 -8.47 35.13 -4.21
C ALA A 721 -8.26 33.78 -4.91
N ASP A 722 -7.30 33.71 -5.84
CA ASP A 722 -6.89 32.53 -6.59
C ASP A 722 -5.89 31.62 -5.85
N ALA A 723 -5.39 32.01 -4.67
CA ALA A 723 -4.31 31.33 -3.96
C ALA A 723 -4.65 30.96 -2.49
N SER A 724 -5.94 30.85 -2.16
CA SER A 724 -6.43 30.16 -0.96
C SER A 724 -7.90 29.81 -1.08
N TYR A 725 -8.35 28.81 -0.33
CA TYR A 725 -9.77 28.47 -0.24
C TYR A 725 -10.62 29.64 0.30
N PRO A 726 -11.88 29.79 -0.17
CA PRO A 726 -12.59 28.90 -1.09
C PRO A 726 -12.45 29.29 -2.58
N GLY A 727 -11.46 30.12 -2.93
CA GLY A 727 -11.31 30.68 -4.29
C GLY A 727 -10.13 30.11 -5.10
N ILE A 728 -9.39 29.14 -4.56
CA ILE A 728 -8.13 28.68 -5.14
C ILE A 728 -8.28 28.21 -6.60
N ASP A 729 -7.36 28.67 -7.45
CA ASP A 729 -7.29 28.31 -8.86
C ASP A 729 -6.60 26.94 -8.99
N LYS A 730 -7.41 25.88 -8.84
CA LYS A 730 -6.97 24.49 -8.94
C LYS A 730 -6.35 24.20 -10.32
N GLU A 731 -6.94 24.73 -11.40
CA GLU A 731 -6.40 24.63 -12.77
C GLU A 731 -4.99 25.21 -12.90
N LYS A 732 -4.67 26.27 -12.16
CA LYS A 732 -3.34 26.90 -12.13
C LYS A 732 -2.36 26.14 -11.23
N TYR A 733 -2.76 25.79 -10.01
CA TYR A 733 -1.85 25.30 -8.98
C TYR A 733 -1.71 23.78 -8.90
N PHE A 734 -2.80 23.01 -8.99
CA PHE A 734 -2.75 21.57 -8.74
C PHE A 734 -2.33 20.84 -10.02
N LYS A 735 -1.27 20.02 -9.94
CA LYS A 735 -0.66 19.36 -11.11
C LYS A 735 -0.40 17.88 -10.84
N ASP A 736 -0.86 17.03 -11.74
CA ASP A 736 -0.48 15.61 -11.78
C ASP A 736 1.05 15.48 -11.98
N LYS A 737 1.68 14.50 -11.31
CA LYS A 737 3.14 14.27 -11.35
C LYS A 737 3.47 12.77 -11.33
N THR A 738 4.38 12.35 -12.19
CA THR A 738 5.03 11.03 -12.14
C THR A 738 6.38 11.16 -11.44
N VAL A 739 6.49 10.72 -10.19
CA VAL A 739 7.70 10.88 -9.36
C VAL A 739 8.49 9.59 -9.30
N ASN A 740 9.80 9.68 -9.50
CA ASN A 740 10.75 8.58 -9.33
C ASN A 740 11.51 8.78 -8.02
N LEU A 741 11.28 7.91 -7.03
CA LEU A 741 11.83 8.06 -5.69
C LEU A 741 12.37 6.75 -5.09
N THR A 742 13.12 6.88 -4.01
CA THR A 742 13.72 5.78 -3.25
C THR A 742 13.44 5.96 -1.76
N LEU A 743 12.72 5.03 -1.16
CA LEU A 743 12.41 5.02 0.28
C LEU A 743 13.44 4.16 1.06
N GLU A 744 13.82 4.58 2.26
CA GLU A 744 14.56 3.72 3.22
C GLU A 744 13.61 2.68 3.83
N GLY A 745 14.06 1.44 4.05
CA GLY A 745 13.31 0.42 4.78
C GLY A 745 13.59 -1.02 4.34
N GLU A 746 13.72 -1.95 5.31
CA GLU A 746 13.97 -3.37 5.04
C GLU A 746 12.66 -4.16 4.81
N GLY A 747 12.08 -4.08 3.61
CA GLY A 747 10.85 -4.84 3.31
C GLY A 747 10.38 -4.79 1.86
N LYS A 748 9.12 -5.20 1.65
CA LYS A 748 8.34 -5.01 0.42
C LYS A 748 7.35 -3.84 0.61
N PRO A 749 7.05 -3.05 -0.42
CA PRO A 749 6.11 -1.92 -0.32
C PRO A 749 4.64 -2.35 -0.43
N TYR A 750 3.78 -1.75 0.40
CA TYR A 750 2.34 -1.92 0.41
C TYR A 750 1.65 -0.54 0.40
N LEU A 751 0.66 -0.37 -0.47
CA LEU A 751 -0.18 0.83 -0.52
C LEU A 751 -1.21 0.80 0.61
N LEU A 752 -1.32 1.90 1.35
CA LEU A 752 -2.30 2.10 2.43
C LEU A 752 -3.44 2.99 1.90
N ASN A 753 -4.50 2.37 1.38
CA ASN A 753 -5.63 3.11 0.81
C ASN A 753 -6.49 3.73 1.92
N ALA A 754 -6.32 5.03 2.16
CA ALA A 754 -7.04 5.77 3.20
C ALA A 754 -8.57 5.84 3.00
N TRP A 755 -9.07 5.69 1.77
CA TRP A 755 -10.50 5.71 1.49
C TRP A 755 -11.18 4.39 1.86
N THR A 756 -10.61 3.26 1.44
CA THR A 756 -11.19 1.92 1.69
C THR A 756 -10.74 1.27 3.00
N GLY A 757 -9.62 1.73 3.57
CA GLY A 757 -8.97 1.09 4.71
C GLY A 757 -8.30 -0.24 4.35
N GLU A 758 -7.93 -0.44 3.08
CA GLU A 758 -7.30 -1.67 2.61
C GLU A 758 -5.80 -1.46 2.37
N ILE A 759 -5.02 -2.51 2.67
CA ILE A 759 -3.57 -2.54 2.50
C ILE A 759 -3.23 -3.57 1.42
N THR A 760 -2.65 -3.11 0.31
CA THR A 760 -2.40 -3.94 -0.88
C THR A 760 -0.92 -3.92 -1.28
N PRO A 761 -0.32 -5.06 -1.67
CA PRO A 761 1.06 -5.08 -2.16
C PRO A 761 1.21 -4.28 -3.46
N ILE A 762 2.23 -3.42 -3.52
CA ILE A 762 2.56 -2.68 -4.75
C ILE A 762 3.25 -3.63 -5.73
N ALA A 763 2.87 -3.58 -7.01
CA ALA A 763 3.25 -4.59 -8.00
C ALA A 763 4.49 -4.25 -8.86
N GLU A 764 4.88 -2.96 -8.94
CA GLU A 764 6.11 -2.51 -9.61
C GLU A 764 6.99 -1.73 -8.62
N TYR A 765 8.16 -2.28 -8.30
CA TYR A 765 9.16 -1.70 -7.40
C TYR A 765 10.50 -2.41 -7.54
N LYS A 766 11.59 -1.80 -7.05
CA LYS A 766 12.91 -2.44 -7.03
C LYS A 766 13.62 -2.34 -5.68
N LEU A 767 14.05 -3.47 -5.14
CA LEU A 767 14.78 -3.55 -3.88
C LEU A 767 16.29 -3.44 -4.10
N GLU A 768 16.95 -2.43 -3.53
CA GLU A 768 18.41 -2.31 -3.55
C GLU A 768 18.94 -1.88 -2.17
N ASN A 769 19.83 -2.68 -1.58
CA ASN A 769 20.63 -2.33 -0.39
C ASN A 769 19.86 -1.87 0.88
N GLY A 770 18.61 -2.32 1.10
CA GLY A 770 17.77 -1.84 2.22
C GLY A 770 16.90 -0.63 1.87
N LYS A 771 16.74 -0.34 0.58
CA LYS A 771 15.87 0.70 0.03
C LYS A 771 14.89 0.15 -1.01
N VAL A 772 13.74 0.82 -1.13
CA VAL A 772 12.69 0.51 -2.10
C VAL A 772 12.58 1.63 -3.13
N ASN A 773 12.90 1.33 -4.39
CA ASN A 773 12.78 2.26 -5.52
C ASN A 773 11.38 2.14 -6.11
N LEU A 774 10.72 3.26 -6.36
CA LEU A 774 9.33 3.36 -6.83
C LEU A 774 9.20 4.40 -7.96
N THR A 775 8.19 4.18 -8.81
CA THR A 775 7.57 5.25 -9.60
C THR A 775 6.12 5.39 -9.13
N LEU A 776 5.72 6.59 -8.74
CA LEU A 776 4.37 6.90 -8.28
C LEU A 776 3.77 8.00 -9.14
N ASP A 777 2.55 7.78 -9.62
CA ASP A 777 1.73 8.82 -10.24
C ASP A 777 0.82 9.43 -9.18
N PHE A 778 0.92 10.75 -9.00
CA PHE A 778 0.08 11.55 -8.11
C PHE A 778 -0.86 12.43 -8.92
N LYS A 779 -2.12 12.55 -8.50
CA LYS A 779 -3.01 13.64 -8.91
C LYS A 779 -2.62 14.97 -8.29
N GLY A 780 -3.09 16.06 -8.91
CA GLY A 780 -3.04 17.38 -8.30
C GLY A 780 -3.64 17.38 -6.88
N ASP A 781 -2.87 17.89 -5.91
CA ASP A 781 -3.16 17.87 -4.47
C ASP A 781 -3.30 16.48 -3.82
N GLU A 782 -2.88 15.37 -4.45
CA GLU A 782 -3.04 14.02 -3.86
C GLU A 782 -1.93 13.62 -2.87
N GLU A 783 -2.32 12.84 -1.87
CA GLU A 783 -1.46 12.12 -0.92
C GLU A 783 -1.45 10.61 -1.16
N ILE A 784 -0.30 9.96 -0.93
CA ILE A 784 -0.14 8.51 -1.01
C ILE A 784 0.54 8.03 0.29
N MET A 785 -0.05 7.04 0.95
CA MET A 785 0.57 6.34 2.08
C MET A 785 1.12 4.97 1.67
N ILE A 786 2.34 4.66 2.09
CA ILE A 786 3.06 3.41 1.83
C ILE A 786 3.60 2.85 3.14
N ALA A 787 3.49 1.53 3.34
CA ALA A 787 4.22 0.81 4.39
C ALA A 787 5.29 -0.09 3.75
N ILE A 788 6.45 -0.22 4.40
CA ILE A 788 7.53 -1.14 4.02
C ILE A 788 7.64 -2.18 5.13
N LEU A 789 7.28 -3.43 4.80
CA LEU A 789 7.17 -4.52 5.77
C LEU A 789 7.92 -5.76 5.28
N ASP A 790 8.61 -6.47 6.18
CA ASP A 790 9.17 -7.79 5.87
C ASP A 790 8.05 -8.87 5.79
N ASP A 791 8.31 -9.97 5.08
CA ASP A 791 7.31 -11.02 4.84
C ASP A 791 6.73 -11.65 6.11
N GLN A 792 7.54 -11.81 7.17
CA GLN A 792 7.09 -12.37 8.44
C GLN A 792 6.17 -11.38 9.19
N THR A 793 6.45 -10.08 9.09
CA THR A 793 5.72 -9.03 9.80
C THR A 793 4.47 -8.59 9.05
N ALA A 794 4.48 -8.62 7.71
CA ALA A 794 3.28 -8.55 6.88
C ALA A 794 2.29 -9.68 7.24
N ILE A 795 2.76 -10.94 7.29
CA ILE A 795 1.93 -12.10 7.65
C ILE A 795 1.35 -11.97 9.07
N GLN A 796 2.14 -11.50 10.04
CA GLN A 796 1.66 -11.25 11.41
C GLN A 796 0.58 -10.16 11.45
N ASN A 797 0.66 -9.18 10.55
CA ASN A 797 -0.31 -8.10 10.42
C ASN A 797 -1.54 -8.43 9.55
N GLY A 798 -1.67 -9.67 9.07
CA GLY A 798 -2.79 -10.11 8.24
C GLY A 798 -2.70 -9.65 6.78
N ILE A 799 -1.51 -9.29 6.32
CA ILE A 799 -1.21 -8.88 4.95
C ILE A 799 -0.52 -10.06 4.25
N GLN A 800 -0.92 -10.37 3.01
CA GLN A 800 -0.32 -11.44 2.23
C GLN A 800 0.86 -10.89 1.40
N PRO A 801 2.12 -11.27 1.70
CA PRO A 801 3.25 -10.92 0.86
C PRO A 801 3.20 -11.65 -0.49
N MET A 802 3.79 -11.02 -1.50
CA MET A 802 3.93 -11.56 -2.85
C MET A 802 5.40 -11.78 -3.19
N ASP A 803 5.72 -12.89 -3.86
CA ASP A 803 7.11 -13.26 -4.21
C ASP A 803 7.53 -12.86 -5.62
N THR A 804 6.57 -12.66 -6.52
CA THR A 804 6.78 -12.21 -7.90
C THR A 804 6.28 -10.77 -8.05
N TYR A 805 7.15 -9.87 -8.51
CA TYR A 805 6.84 -8.46 -8.76
C TYR A 805 7.65 -7.95 -9.96
N VAL A 806 7.25 -6.80 -10.52
CA VAL A 806 7.91 -6.15 -11.66
C VAL A 806 9.01 -5.21 -11.14
N GLU A 807 10.23 -5.34 -11.65
CA GLU A 807 11.33 -4.38 -11.38
C GLU A 807 11.36 -3.21 -12.37
N SER A 808 10.84 -3.42 -13.58
CA SER A 808 10.64 -2.35 -14.56
C SER A 808 9.68 -2.76 -15.69
N SER A 809 8.85 -1.83 -16.13
CA SER A 809 7.91 -1.97 -17.25
C SER A 809 8.16 -0.93 -18.35
N GLN A 810 7.33 -0.96 -19.40
CA GLN A 810 7.19 0.13 -20.38
C GLN A 810 5.73 0.59 -20.51
N THR A 811 5.03 0.74 -19.38
CA THR A 811 3.60 1.05 -19.36
C THR A 811 3.32 2.53 -19.11
N GLN A 812 2.83 3.23 -20.14
CA GLN A 812 2.27 4.59 -20.02
C GLN A 812 0.73 4.62 -20.08
N SER A 813 0.09 3.44 -20.15
CA SER A 813 -1.33 3.29 -20.52
C SER A 813 -2.08 2.24 -19.69
N GLY A 814 -1.68 1.99 -18.45
CA GLY A 814 -2.32 1.00 -17.56
C GLY A 814 -1.56 0.81 -16.26
N ASN A 815 -2.18 0.16 -15.27
CA ASN A 815 -1.59 -0.10 -13.95
C ASN A 815 -1.28 -1.60 -13.73
N LEU A 816 -0.32 -1.87 -12.85
CA LEU A 816 0.00 -3.21 -12.34
C LEU A 816 -0.57 -3.36 -10.92
N GLU A 817 -1.16 -4.51 -10.63
CA GLU A 817 -1.72 -4.85 -9.32
C GLU A 817 -1.79 -6.37 -9.12
N TYR A 818 -2.29 -6.81 -7.96
CA TYR A 818 -2.58 -8.23 -7.68
C TYR A 818 -4.09 -8.47 -7.59
N VAL A 819 -4.63 -9.24 -8.54
CA VAL A 819 -6.05 -9.64 -8.57
C VAL A 819 -6.15 -11.10 -8.12
N ASP A 820 -6.91 -11.36 -7.04
CA ASP A 820 -7.02 -12.68 -6.39
C ASP A 820 -5.67 -13.36 -6.02
N GLY A 821 -4.60 -12.56 -5.92
CA GLY A 821 -3.22 -12.99 -5.65
C GLY A 821 -2.32 -13.11 -6.89
N ASN A 822 -2.88 -13.00 -8.09
CA ASN A 822 -2.14 -13.11 -9.35
C ASN A 822 -1.69 -11.73 -9.83
N LEU A 823 -0.46 -11.62 -10.35
CA LEU A 823 0.09 -10.38 -10.89
C LEU A 823 -0.59 -10.03 -12.22
N VAL A 824 -1.31 -8.90 -12.27
CA VAL A 824 -2.13 -8.49 -13.41
C VAL A 824 -1.80 -7.08 -13.86
N PHE A 825 -1.62 -6.90 -15.17
CA PHE A 825 -1.60 -5.60 -15.83
C PHE A 825 -3.00 -5.26 -16.37
N LYS A 826 -3.57 -4.15 -15.91
CA LYS A 826 -4.82 -3.57 -16.43
C LYS A 826 -4.49 -2.60 -17.56
N SER A 827 -4.52 -3.10 -18.79
CA SER A 827 -4.15 -2.33 -19.98
C SER A 827 -5.32 -1.53 -20.53
N THR A 828 -5.20 -0.21 -20.58
CA THR A 828 -6.26 0.71 -21.06
C THR A 828 -6.10 1.14 -22.53
N GLU A 829 -5.07 0.65 -23.23
CA GLU A 829 -4.77 0.91 -24.64
C GLU A 829 -4.15 -0.34 -25.30
N PRO A 830 -4.39 -0.60 -26.60
CA PRO A 830 -3.77 -1.72 -27.29
C PRO A 830 -2.31 -1.41 -27.69
N GLY A 831 -1.39 -2.29 -27.30
CA GLY A 831 0.04 -2.16 -27.58
C GLY A 831 0.83 -3.40 -27.18
N GLU A 832 2.10 -3.51 -27.58
CA GLU A 832 3.03 -4.50 -27.04
C GLU A 832 3.71 -3.91 -25.80
N TYR A 833 3.49 -4.53 -24.64
CA TYR A 833 4.08 -4.13 -23.36
C TYR A 833 5.07 -5.18 -22.88
N GLN A 834 6.16 -4.73 -22.25
CA GLN A 834 7.22 -5.59 -21.74
C GLN A 834 7.43 -5.35 -20.24
N PHE A 835 7.56 -6.43 -19.47
CA PHE A 835 7.66 -6.44 -18.02
C PHE A 835 8.88 -7.27 -17.61
N GLN A 836 9.85 -6.67 -16.91
CA GLN A 836 10.93 -7.41 -16.27
C GLN A 836 10.54 -7.78 -14.84
N LEU A 837 10.43 -9.08 -14.57
CA LEU A 837 10.18 -9.62 -13.24
C LEU A 837 11.44 -9.60 -12.36
N ASN A 838 11.26 -9.65 -11.05
CA ASN A 838 12.30 -9.72 -10.02
C ASN A 838 13.23 -10.94 -10.07
N ASN A 839 12.92 -11.95 -10.89
CA ASN A 839 13.82 -13.07 -11.19
C ASN A 839 14.67 -12.85 -12.46
N GLY A 840 14.48 -11.74 -13.17
CA GLY A 840 15.15 -11.38 -14.43
C GLY A 840 14.44 -11.86 -15.70
N THR A 841 13.30 -12.55 -15.61
CA THR A 841 12.48 -12.94 -16.76
C THR A 841 11.78 -11.72 -17.36
N VAL A 842 11.75 -11.63 -18.69
CA VAL A 842 11.01 -10.59 -19.43
C VAL A 842 9.79 -11.21 -20.08
N ILE A 843 8.61 -10.70 -19.72
CA ILE A 843 7.30 -11.11 -20.22
C ILE A 843 6.80 -10.04 -21.22
N THR A 844 6.26 -10.46 -22.37
CA THR A 844 5.82 -9.57 -23.46
C THR A 844 4.38 -9.89 -23.86
N ASN A 845 3.45 -8.96 -23.59
CA ASN A 845 2.02 -9.18 -23.81
C ASN A 845 1.42 -8.09 -24.71
N ALA A 846 0.42 -8.47 -25.53
CA ALA A 846 -0.21 -7.60 -26.53
C ALA A 846 -1.74 -7.58 -26.40
N PRO A 847 -2.31 -6.88 -25.39
CA PRO A 847 -3.76 -6.76 -25.21
C PRO A 847 -4.47 -6.04 -26.35
N GLU A 848 -5.69 -6.48 -26.66
CA GLU A 848 -6.67 -5.73 -27.45
C GLU A 848 -7.72 -5.12 -26.51
N VAL A 849 -7.99 -3.83 -26.63
CA VAL A 849 -8.85 -3.04 -25.71
C VAL A 849 -9.94 -2.30 -26.50
N GLN A 850 -11.17 -2.27 -25.98
CA GLN A 850 -12.28 -1.51 -26.56
C GLN A 850 -12.08 0.00 -26.30
N SER A 851 -12.40 0.85 -27.28
CA SER A 851 -12.30 2.31 -27.13
C SER A 851 -13.21 2.87 -26.02
N SER A 852 -12.82 4.01 -25.44
CA SER A 852 -13.63 4.75 -24.46
C SER A 852 -15.01 5.15 -25.02
N LEU A 853 -16.02 5.20 -24.13
CA LEU A 853 -17.43 5.35 -24.45
C LEU A 853 -18.06 6.48 -23.60
N PRO A 854 -18.77 7.47 -24.17
CA PRO A 854 -19.54 8.42 -23.37
C PRO A 854 -20.82 7.78 -22.81
N ILE A 855 -21.25 8.19 -21.61
CA ILE A 855 -22.57 7.90 -21.05
C ILE A 855 -23.51 9.08 -21.32
N GLU A 856 -24.47 8.88 -22.23
CA GLU A 856 -25.50 9.87 -22.60
C GLU A 856 -26.84 9.60 -21.89
N ASN A 857 -27.70 10.62 -21.79
CA ASN A 857 -29.10 10.54 -21.32
C ASN A 857 -29.28 10.10 -19.85
N TRP A 858 -28.85 10.94 -18.91
CA TRP A 858 -28.94 10.67 -17.47
C TRP A 858 -30.35 10.95 -16.91
N ASN A 859 -30.77 10.17 -15.91
CA ASN A 859 -31.98 10.43 -15.13
C ASN A 859 -31.56 10.81 -13.70
N LEU A 860 -31.83 12.06 -13.31
CA LEU A 860 -31.56 12.59 -11.97
C LEU A 860 -32.83 12.54 -11.11
N LYS A 861 -32.69 12.16 -9.84
CA LYS A 861 -33.69 12.34 -8.80
C LYS A 861 -33.02 12.93 -7.55
N VAL A 862 -33.56 14.00 -6.98
CA VAL A 862 -32.97 14.66 -5.81
C VAL A 862 -33.87 14.49 -4.59
N ASN A 863 -33.33 13.90 -3.53
CA ASN A 863 -33.90 13.95 -2.19
C ASN A 863 -33.27 15.14 -1.47
N TYR A 864 -34.04 16.19 -1.20
CA TYR A 864 -33.57 17.47 -0.70
C TYR A 864 -34.21 17.86 0.64
N ILE A 865 -33.43 18.55 1.46
CA ILE A 865 -33.84 19.02 2.79
C ILE A 865 -34.50 20.41 2.67
N THR A 866 -35.44 20.73 3.56
CA THR A 866 -36.02 22.07 3.67
C THR A 866 -36.30 22.47 5.12
N ALA A 867 -36.22 23.78 5.41
CA ALA A 867 -36.46 24.33 6.73
C ALA A 867 -37.91 24.07 7.23
N PRO A 868 -38.13 23.90 8.55
CA PRO A 868 -39.45 23.60 9.12
C PRO A 868 -40.49 24.72 8.92
N GLU A 869 -41.64 24.38 8.35
CA GLU A 869 -42.76 25.33 8.16
C GLU A 869 -43.39 25.83 9.49
N ASN A 870 -43.09 25.19 10.61
CA ASN A 870 -43.54 25.59 11.95
C ASN A 870 -42.69 26.73 12.57
N GLY A 871 -41.57 27.11 11.96
CA GLY A 871 -40.64 28.11 12.52
C GLY A 871 -39.67 27.56 13.58
N SER A 872 -39.50 26.25 13.66
CA SER A 872 -38.41 25.62 14.39
C SER A 872 -37.08 25.89 13.67
N THR A 873 -36.06 26.19 14.45
CA THR A 873 -34.67 26.31 14.00
C THR A 873 -33.88 25.04 14.25
N SER A 874 -34.53 23.92 14.62
CA SER A 874 -33.85 22.65 14.81
C SER A 874 -33.60 21.91 13.50
N TYR A 875 -32.41 21.33 13.37
CA TYR A 875 -32.06 20.42 12.28
C TYR A 875 -32.94 19.16 12.27
N TYR A 876 -33.31 18.64 13.45
CA TYR A 876 -34.10 17.40 13.56
C TYR A 876 -35.59 17.55 13.20
N ASP A 877 -36.08 18.78 13.05
CA ASP A 877 -37.44 19.06 12.55
C ASP A 877 -37.48 19.24 11.02
N SER A 878 -36.33 19.18 10.33
CA SER A 878 -36.20 19.48 8.90
C SER A 878 -37.02 18.53 8.03
N VAL A 879 -37.61 19.07 6.96
CA VAL A 879 -38.52 18.32 6.08
C VAL A 879 -37.80 17.92 4.81
N TRP A 880 -37.47 16.63 4.69
CA TRP A 880 -36.99 16.02 3.45
C TRP A 880 -38.12 15.87 2.42
N LYS A 881 -37.79 16.14 1.16
CA LYS A 881 -38.70 16.18 0.01
C LYS A 881 -37.99 15.56 -1.20
N GLU A 882 -38.75 14.96 -2.09
CA GLU A 882 -38.21 14.28 -3.27
C GLU A 882 -38.60 15.03 -4.55
N SER A 883 -37.72 15.08 -5.54
CA SER A 883 -38.03 15.60 -6.87
C SER A 883 -38.80 14.57 -7.72
N GLU A 884 -39.53 15.06 -8.72
CA GLU A 884 -39.85 14.24 -9.90
C GLU A 884 -38.53 13.79 -10.58
N THR A 885 -38.55 12.72 -11.36
CA THR A 885 -37.39 12.31 -12.16
C THR A 885 -37.13 13.32 -13.27
N ILE A 886 -35.93 13.87 -13.31
CA ILE A 886 -35.47 14.86 -14.30
C ILE A 886 -34.60 14.13 -15.33
N GLN A 887 -34.94 14.25 -16.61
CA GLN A 887 -34.10 13.74 -17.70
C GLN A 887 -33.10 14.82 -18.12
N LEU A 888 -31.84 14.44 -18.28
CA LEU A 888 -30.71 15.32 -18.56
C LEU A 888 -30.02 14.90 -19.87
N ASP A 889 -30.21 15.72 -20.90
CA ASP A 889 -29.52 15.61 -22.19
C ASP A 889 -28.00 15.92 -22.05
N GLN A 890 -27.63 16.70 -21.03
CA GLN A 890 -26.26 17.00 -20.60
C GLN A 890 -26.23 17.14 -19.07
N LEU A 891 -25.12 16.75 -18.44
CA LEU A 891 -24.86 16.97 -17.02
C LEU A 891 -24.49 18.45 -16.74
N LYS A 892 -24.81 18.93 -15.54
CA LYS A 892 -24.57 20.30 -15.05
C LYS A 892 -25.07 20.51 -13.61
N SER A 893 -24.76 21.67 -13.03
CA SER A 893 -25.14 22.06 -11.67
C SER A 893 -26.65 22.09 -11.43
N TRP A 894 -27.10 21.64 -10.25
CA TRP A 894 -28.49 21.74 -9.78
C TRP A 894 -29.01 23.18 -9.76
N SER A 895 -28.13 24.16 -9.51
CA SER A 895 -28.45 25.59 -9.55
C SER A 895 -28.95 26.08 -10.93
N GLU A 896 -28.72 25.30 -11.99
CA GLU A 896 -29.22 25.55 -13.34
C GLU A 896 -30.38 24.63 -13.78
N ILE A 897 -30.83 23.72 -12.90
CA ILE A 897 -31.89 22.75 -13.20
C ILE A 897 -33.22 23.26 -12.63
N LYS A 898 -34.13 23.59 -13.54
CA LYS A 898 -35.40 24.23 -13.19
C LYS A 898 -36.28 23.35 -12.30
N GLY A 899 -36.66 23.87 -11.14
CA GLY A 899 -37.44 23.19 -10.10
C GLY A 899 -36.60 22.73 -8.91
N ILE A 900 -35.27 22.77 -9.01
CA ILE A 900 -34.32 22.44 -7.93
C ILE A 900 -33.21 23.50 -7.76
N GLU A 901 -33.38 24.71 -8.32
CA GLU A 901 -32.32 25.73 -8.44
C GLU A 901 -31.68 26.15 -7.09
N THR A 902 -32.39 25.97 -5.97
CA THR A 902 -31.95 26.41 -4.63
C THR A 902 -31.98 25.30 -3.58
N VAL A 903 -31.90 24.04 -4.00
CA VAL A 903 -32.00 22.89 -3.07
C VAL A 903 -30.61 22.37 -2.66
N SER A 904 -30.60 21.62 -1.57
CA SER A 904 -29.44 20.90 -1.03
C SER A 904 -29.90 19.51 -0.59
N GLY A 905 -29.10 18.48 -0.79
CA GLY A 905 -29.49 17.11 -0.51
C GLY A 905 -28.60 16.08 -1.19
N VAL A 906 -29.19 14.95 -1.56
CA VAL A 906 -28.54 13.88 -2.32
C VAL A 906 -29.25 13.72 -3.66
N GLY A 907 -28.48 13.77 -4.76
CA GLY A 907 -28.93 13.55 -6.12
C GLY A 907 -28.46 12.20 -6.64
N THR A 908 -29.40 11.30 -6.87
CA THR A 908 -29.17 9.98 -7.48
C THR A 908 -29.27 10.12 -9.00
N TYR A 909 -28.15 9.94 -9.71
CA TYR A 909 -28.02 9.94 -11.16
C TYR A 909 -27.99 8.50 -11.68
N THR A 910 -28.83 8.16 -12.66
CA THR A 910 -28.91 6.80 -13.22
C THR A 910 -28.87 6.77 -14.75
N ALA A 911 -28.10 5.83 -15.30
CA ALA A 911 -27.93 5.62 -16.74
C ALA A 911 -27.51 4.15 -17.06
N THR A 912 -27.25 3.87 -18.34
CA THR A 912 -26.78 2.56 -18.82
C THR A 912 -25.70 2.71 -19.89
N PHE A 913 -24.74 1.79 -19.93
CA PHE A 913 -23.71 1.69 -20.97
C PHE A 913 -23.52 0.22 -21.42
N ASN A 914 -22.82 -0.01 -22.53
CA ASN A 914 -22.61 -1.35 -23.08
C ASN A 914 -21.13 -1.65 -23.30
N LEU A 915 -20.64 -2.79 -22.79
CA LEU A 915 -19.29 -3.30 -23.05
C LEU A 915 -19.34 -4.52 -23.97
N GLU A 916 -18.33 -4.72 -24.80
CA GLU A 916 -18.20 -5.92 -25.63
C GLU A 916 -17.86 -7.16 -24.78
N LYS A 917 -17.04 -6.98 -23.74
CA LYS A 917 -16.60 -8.01 -22.78
C LYS A 917 -16.68 -7.47 -21.34
N GLY A 918 -16.74 -8.34 -20.34
CA GLY A 918 -16.70 -7.94 -18.92
C GLY A 918 -15.78 -8.81 -18.06
N TRP A 919 -15.90 -8.69 -16.73
CA TRP A 919 -14.89 -9.20 -15.78
C TRP A 919 -14.59 -10.69 -15.96
N ALA A 920 -15.63 -11.50 -16.13
CA ALA A 920 -15.53 -12.94 -16.32
C ALA A 920 -14.87 -13.38 -17.65
N GLU A 921 -14.49 -12.44 -18.52
CA GLU A 921 -13.79 -12.66 -19.79
C GLU A 921 -12.38 -12.05 -19.80
N GLY A 922 -11.91 -11.53 -18.65
CA GLY A 922 -10.62 -10.86 -18.51
C GLY A 922 -10.64 -9.37 -18.89
N TYR A 923 -11.76 -8.68 -18.71
CA TYR A 923 -11.93 -7.27 -19.11
C TYR A 923 -12.65 -6.45 -18.04
N GLY A 924 -12.11 -5.29 -17.70
CA GLY A 924 -12.75 -4.33 -16.81
C GLY A 924 -13.01 -3.00 -17.50
N ALA A 925 -13.35 -1.98 -16.70
CA ALA A 925 -13.40 -0.60 -17.14
C ALA A 925 -13.21 0.33 -15.93
N THR A 926 -12.63 1.51 -16.15
CA THR A 926 -12.80 2.64 -15.24
C THR A 926 -13.94 3.53 -15.74
N ILE A 927 -14.52 4.32 -14.85
CA ILE A 927 -15.46 5.39 -15.17
C ILE A 927 -14.85 6.73 -14.74
N ASP A 928 -14.58 7.57 -15.72
CA ASP A 928 -14.21 8.98 -15.57
C ASP A 928 -15.49 9.79 -15.38
N LEU A 929 -15.75 10.20 -14.14
CA LEU A 929 -16.92 10.99 -13.77
C LEU A 929 -16.78 12.49 -14.10
N GLY A 930 -15.58 12.95 -14.46
CA GLY A 930 -15.24 14.37 -14.57
C GLY A 930 -15.50 15.14 -13.27
N ASP A 931 -15.88 16.41 -13.38
CA ASP A 931 -16.20 17.23 -12.21
C ASP A 931 -17.45 16.71 -11.46
N VAL A 932 -17.35 16.64 -10.13
CA VAL A 932 -18.41 16.27 -9.18
C VAL A 932 -18.36 17.22 -7.98
N GLU A 933 -19.52 17.61 -7.43
CA GLU A 933 -19.59 18.56 -6.31
C GLU A 933 -20.79 18.20 -5.39
N ASP A 934 -20.63 17.87 -4.11
CA ASP A 934 -19.40 17.82 -3.30
C ASP A 934 -18.85 16.38 -3.28
N SER A 935 -19.49 15.49 -2.52
CA SER A 935 -19.04 14.10 -2.33
C SER A 935 -19.91 13.10 -3.10
N PHE A 936 -19.36 11.92 -3.43
CA PHE A 936 -20.06 10.93 -4.28
C PHE A 936 -19.80 9.46 -3.94
N THR A 937 -20.79 8.61 -4.24
CA THR A 937 -20.60 7.14 -4.31
C THR A 937 -21.11 6.56 -5.63
N VAL A 938 -20.57 5.40 -6.02
CA VAL A 938 -20.86 4.72 -7.29
C VAL A 938 -21.46 3.33 -7.03
N THR A 939 -22.50 2.98 -7.77
CA THR A 939 -23.16 1.67 -7.75
C THR A 939 -23.28 1.11 -9.18
N VAL A 940 -22.80 -0.11 -9.40
CA VAL A 940 -22.72 -0.75 -10.72
C VAL A 940 -23.46 -2.08 -10.69
N ASN A 941 -24.38 -2.29 -11.63
CA ASN A 941 -25.23 -3.50 -11.70
C ASN A 941 -26.00 -3.84 -10.40
N GLY A 942 -26.19 -2.87 -9.51
CA GLY A 942 -26.83 -3.05 -8.19
C GLY A 942 -25.86 -3.38 -7.04
N THR A 943 -24.55 -3.36 -7.29
CA THR A 943 -23.50 -3.50 -6.27
C THR A 943 -22.84 -2.15 -6.03
N LYS A 944 -22.84 -1.66 -4.78
CA LYS A 944 -22.12 -0.44 -4.39
C LYS A 944 -20.62 -0.71 -4.42
N VAL A 945 -19.88 0.15 -5.12
CA VAL A 945 -18.40 0.14 -5.15
C VAL A 945 -17.91 0.61 -3.77
N PRO A 946 -16.78 0.11 -3.23
CA PRO A 946 -16.11 0.72 -2.09
C PRO A 946 -15.97 2.24 -2.25
N PHE A 947 -16.02 2.99 -1.15
CA PHE A 947 -16.02 4.45 -1.24
C PHE A 947 -14.79 4.94 -2.04
N PRO A 948 -15.00 5.58 -3.20
CA PRO A 948 -13.90 5.87 -4.12
C PRO A 948 -13.05 7.03 -3.59
N ASN A 949 -11.85 7.18 -4.16
CA ASN A 949 -11.07 8.41 -4.01
C ASN A 949 -11.97 9.60 -4.41
N GLN A 950 -12.01 10.64 -3.57
CA GLN A 950 -12.80 11.84 -3.83
C GLN A 950 -11.97 12.95 -4.48
N LEU A 951 -10.64 12.74 -4.64
CA LEU A 951 -9.73 13.61 -5.38
C LEU A 951 -9.58 13.16 -6.85
N ASP A 952 -9.47 11.86 -7.09
CA ASP A 952 -9.53 11.28 -8.44
C ASP A 952 -10.94 10.74 -8.74
N THR A 953 -11.65 11.40 -9.65
CA THR A 953 -13.00 11.01 -10.05
C THR A 953 -13.02 9.90 -11.12
N VAL A 954 -11.85 9.32 -11.46
CA VAL A 954 -11.71 8.10 -12.27
C VAL A 954 -11.80 6.85 -11.38
N VAL A 955 -12.99 6.25 -11.30
CA VAL A 955 -13.27 5.09 -10.43
C VAL A 955 -13.09 3.78 -11.20
N ASP A 956 -12.37 2.80 -10.62
CA ASP A 956 -12.37 1.43 -11.16
C ASP A 956 -13.71 0.72 -10.88
N ILE A 957 -14.36 0.27 -11.95
CA ILE A 957 -15.61 -0.50 -11.91
C ILE A 957 -15.47 -1.92 -12.47
N GLY A 958 -14.26 -2.35 -12.83
CA GLY A 958 -13.95 -3.63 -13.45
C GLY A 958 -14.61 -4.85 -12.79
N PRO A 959 -14.42 -5.10 -11.48
CA PRO A 959 -15.02 -6.23 -10.77
C PRO A 959 -16.56 -6.29 -10.79
N TYR A 960 -17.21 -5.19 -11.18
CA TYR A 960 -18.67 -5.04 -11.14
C TYR A 960 -19.32 -5.03 -12.54
N VAL A 961 -18.54 -4.99 -13.63
CA VAL A 961 -19.05 -4.94 -15.01
C VAL A 961 -19.08 -6.30 -15.73
N LYS A 962 -20.02 -6.43 -16.66
CA LYS A 962 -20.29 -7.64 -17.47
C LYS A 962 -20.39 -7.30 -18.96
N SER A 963 -20.27 -8.27 -19.86
CA SER A 963 -20.56 -8.07 -21.28
C SER A 963 -22.03 -7.69 -21.52
N GLY A 964 -22.26 -6.79 -22.47
CA GLY A 964 -23.57 -6.20 -22.77
C GLY A 964 -23.92 -5.02 -21.85
N GLU A 965 -25.21 -4.88 -21.54
CA GLU A 965 -25.79 -3.71 -20.87
C GLU A 965 -25.51 -3.69 -19.36
N ASN A 966 -24.80 -2.66 -18.91
CA ASN A 966 -24.49 -2.36 -17.51
C ASN A 966 -25.32 -1.17 -17.04
N THR A 967 -25.85 -1.23 -15.81
CA THR A 967 -26.52 -0.10 -15.15
C THR A 967 -25.52 0.64 -14.26
N ILE A 968 -25.48 1.97 -14.35
CA ILE A 968 -24.70 2.84 -13.48
C ILE A 968 -25.64 3.71 -12.64
N GLU A 969 -25.27 3.88 -11.38
CA GLU A 969 -25.90 4.81 -10.44
C GLU A 969 -24.78 5.58 -9.71
N VAL A 970 -24.93 6.91 -9.62
CA VAL A 970 -24.00 7.80 -8.92
C VAL A 970 -24.81 8.67 -7.95
N GLU A 971 -24.51 8.59 -6.65
CA GLU A 971 -25.17 9.40 -5.63
C GLU A 971 -24.26 10.53 -5.18
N VAL A 972 -24.62 11.77 -5.53
CA VAL A 972 -23.85 12.98 -5.17
C VAL A 972 -24.55 13.73 -4.02
N ALA A 973 -23.83 14.00 -2.93
CA ALA A 973 -24.31 14.82 -1.82
C ALA A 973 -23.77 16.26 -1.92
N SER A 974 -24.64 17.25 -1.69
CA SER A 974 -24.27 18.67 -1.76
C SER A 974 -23.99 19.28 -0.38
N THR A 975 -23.31 20.43 -0.36
CA THR A 975 -23.33 21.33 0.81
C THR A 975 -24.76 21.88 1.09
N LEU A 976 -25.00 22.41 2.30
CA LEU A 976 -26.32 22.97 2.70
C LEU A 976 -26.56 24.41 2.20
N TYR A 977 -25.55 25.07 1.64
CA TYR A 977 -25.51 26.51 1.37
C TYR A 977 -26.74 27.04 0.61
N ASN A 978 -27.08 26.39 -0.51
CA ASN A 978 -28.14 26.84 -1.41
C ASN A 978 -29.51 26.84 -0.71
N THR A 979 -29.80 25.82 0.11
CA THR A 979 -31.04 25.77 0.92
C THR A 979 -31.02 26.78 2.07
N VAL A 980 -29.93 26.84 2.85
CA VAL A 980 -29.82 27.71 4.04
C VAL A 980 -29.95 29.18 3.67
N ASN A 981 -29.33 29.59 2.56
CA ASN A 981 -29.37 30.96 2.08
C ASN A 981 -30.57 31.24 1.15
N ASN A 982 -31.30 30.21 0.70
CA ASN A 982 -32.32 30.27 -0.34
C ASN A 982 -31.75 30.95 -1.62
N LYS A 983 -30.71 30.35 -2.19
CA LYS A 983 -29.97 30.86 -3.35
C LYS A 983 -29.58 29.76 -4.33
N ALA A 984 -29.30 30.16 -5.56
CA ALA A 984 -28.69 29.37 -6.62
C ALA A 984 -27.27 29.90 -6.85
N GLU A 985 -26.34 29.64 -5.92
CA GLU A 985 -24.99 30.25 -5.92
C GLU A 985 -23.85 29.21 -5.87
N LYS A 986 -23.88 28.25 -4.94
CA LYS A 986 -22.91 27.14 -4.93
C LYS A 986 -23.27 26.13 -6.03
N ILE A 987 -22.24 25.54 -6.64
CA ILE A 987 -22.37 24.44 -7.58
C ILE A 987 -22.81 23.18 -6.80
N SER A 988 -23.51 22.25 -7.43
CA SER A 988 -23.85 20.93 -6.86
C SER A 988 -24.24 19.93 -7.95
N GLY A 989 -23.82 18.67 -7.82
CA GLY A 989 -24.20 17.54 -8.67
C GLY A 989 -23.03 16.86 -9.38
N LEU A 990 -23.36 15.81 -10.13
CA LEU A 990 -22.48 15.22 -11.15
C LEU A 990 -22.50 16.17 -12.37
N LEU A 991 -21.33 16.68 -12.74
CA LEU A 991 -21.17 17.71 -13.77
C LEU A 991 -20.53 17.13 -15.04
N GLY A 992 -19.52 16.27 -14.90
CA GLY A 992 -18.85 15.61 -16.03
C GLY A 992 -17.92 16.53 -16.84
N ASN A 993 -16.95 15.93 -17.51
CA ASN A 993 -15.99 16.62 -18.38
C ASN A 993 -16.75 17.27 -19.55
N GLU A 994 -16.86 18.60 -19.54
CA GLU A 994 -17.75 19.39 -20.42
C GLU A 994 -19.22 18.89 -20.48
N GLY A 995 -19.74 18.30 -19.38
CA GLY A 995 -21.08 17.72 -19.33
C GLY A 995 -21.16 16.22 -19.64
N ILE A 996 -20.02 15.53 -19.79
CA ILE A 996 -19.91 14.14 -20.24
C ILE A 996 -19.17 13.28 -19.21
N VAL A 997 -19.73 12.10 -18.92
CA VAL A 997 -19.07 11.01 -18.16
C VAL A 997 -18.61 9.95 -19.15
N SER A 998 -17.41 9.38 -18.96
CA SER A 998 -16.82 8.42 -19.89
C SER A 998 -16.47 7.08 -19.21
N VAL A 999 -16.73 5.97 -19.88
CA VAL A 999 -16.27 4.64 -19.48
C VAL A 999 -15.07 4.26 -20.34
N ARG A 1000 -13.93 3.97 -19.72
CA ARG A 1000 -12.69 3.53 -20.39
C ARG A 1000 -12.48 2.03 -20.13
N PRO A 1001 -12.80 1.14 -21.08
CA PRO A 1001 -12.54 -0.29 -20.95
C PRO A 1001 -11.04 -0.58 -20.80
N TYR A 1002 -10.71 -1.69 -20.14
CA TYR A 1002 -9.34 -2.20 -20.05
C TYR A 1002 -9.30 -3.73 -20.12
N ALA A 1003 -8.19 -4.27 -20.61
CA ALA A 1003 -7.92 -5.71 -20.60
C ALA A 1003 -7.13 -6.09 -19.34
N CYS A 1004 -7.57 -7.13 -18.63
CA CYS A 1004 -6.83 -7.73 -17.52
C CYS A 1004 -5.86 -8.77 -18.11
N VAL A 1005 -4.56 -8.55 -17.94
CA VAL A 1005 -3.50 -9.37 -18.52
C VAL A 1005 -2.66 -9.95 -17.39
N GLU A 1006 -2.77 -11.25 -17.15
CA GLU A 1006 -1.94 -11.95 -16.18
C GLU A 1006 -0.48 -12.05 -16.65
N ILE A 1007 0.46 -11.78 -15.73
CA ILE A 1007 1.90 -11.71 -15.99
C ILE A 1007 2.56 -12.93 -15.32
N GLU A 1008 2.34 -14.11 -15.89
CA GLU A 1008 2.86 -15.39 -15.41
C GLU A 1008 4.04 -15.94 -16.25
N GLU A 1009 4.91 -16.75 -15.62
CA GLU A 1009 5.92 -17.53 -16.35
C GLU A 1009 5.29 -18.76 -17.02
N THR A 1010 4.90 -18.62 -18.29
CA THR A 1010 4.48 -19.78 -19.09
C THR A 1010 5.63 -20.80 -19.23
N ALA A 1011 5.35 -22.08 -19.00
CA ALA A 1011 6.37 -23.13 -18.97
C ALA A 1011 7.11 -23.30 -20.31
N ASP A 1012 8.44 -23.49 -20.27
CA ASP A 1012 9.28 -23.68 -21.46
C ASP A 1012 9.05 -25.05 -22.08
N LYS A 1013 8.21 -25.05 -23.12
CA LYS A 1013 7.89 -26.20 -23.96
C LYS A 1013 8.91 -26.43 -25.09
N SER A 1014 10.02 -25.67 -25.18
CA SER A 1014 11.01 -25.79 -26.27
C SER A 1014 11.58 -27.20 -26.41
N ILE A 1015 11.94 -27.84 -25.29
CA ILE A 1015 12.44 -29.21 -25.24
C ILE A 1015 11.31 -30.20 -25.58
N LEU A 1016 10.13 -30.03 -25.00
CA LEU A 1016 8.96 -30.88 -25.27
C LEU A 1016 8.58 -30.89 -26.75
N ASN A 1017 8.48 -29.72 -27.38
CA ASN A 1017 8.17 -29.57 -28.79
C ASN A 1017 9.27 -30.17 -29.69
N SER A 1018 10.54 -30.04 -29.29
CA SER A 1018 11.67 -30.66 -30.00
C SER A 1018 11.65 -32.19 -29.91
N VAL A 1019 11.28 -32.76 -28.75
CA VAL A 1019 11.14 -34.21 -28.54
C VAL A 1019 9.90 -34.76 -29.25
N ILE A 1020 8.79 -34.02 -29.30
CA ILE A 1020 7.61 -34.35 -30.11
C ILE A 1020 7.98 -34.41 -31.59
N ALA A 1021 8.63 -33.38 -32.13
CA ALA A 1021 9.07 -33.37 -33.53
C ALA A 1021 10.04 -34.52 -33.87
N TYR A 1022 10.92 -34.89 -32.94
CA TYR A 1022 11.77 -36.07 -33.09
C TYR A 1022 10.98 -37.39 -33.06
N ALA A 1023 10.00 -37.53 -32.17
CA ALA A 1023 9.13 -38.70 -32.12
C ALA A 1023 8.30 -38.86 -33.41
N GLU A 1024 7.76 -37.77 -33.95
CA GLU A 1024 7.05 -37.79 -35.23
C GLU A 1024 7.97 -38.20 -36.38
N ALA A 1025 9.19 -37.64 -36.45
CA ALA A 1025 10.18 -38.04 -37.44
C ALA A 1025 10.62 -39.52 -37.30
N ALA A 1026 10.73 -40.04 -36.08
CA ALA A 1026 11.01 -41.46 -35.82
C ALA A 1026 9.83 -42.39 -36.14
N LYS A 1027 8.61 -41.84 -36.21
CA LYS A 1027 7.42 -42.54 -36.70
C LYS A 1027 7.35 -42.55 -38.23
N GLU A 1028 7.75 -41.47 -38.89
CA GLU A 1028 7.84 -41.40 -40.36
C GLU A 1028 9.08 -42.11 -40.94
N SER A 1029 10.16 -42.29 -40.17
CA SER A 1029 11.40 -42.95 -40.62
C SER A 1029 11.26 -44.46 -40.88
N GLY A 1030 10.17 -45.07 -40.40
CA GLY A 1030 9.97 -46.51 -40.36
C GLY A 1030 10.66 -47.21 -39.19
N GLU A 1031 11.40 -46.50 -38.32
CA GLU A 1031 11.97 -47.10 -37.11
C GLU A 1031 10.85 -47.57 -36.15
N TYR A 1032 9.78 -46.79 -36.01
CA TYR A 1032 8.55 -47.19 -35.32
C TYR A 1032 7.93 -48.49 -35.86
N ASP A 1033 7.81 -48.62 -37.19
CA ASP A 1033 7.16 -49.79 -37.82
C ASP A 1033 7.92 -51.11 -37.57
N ASN A 1034 9.22 -51.03 -37.29
CA ASN A 1034 10.06 -52.19 -36.97
C ASN A 1034 10.02 -52.56 -35.48
N ALA A 1035 9.57 -51.68 -34.58
CA ALA A 1035 9.53 -51.92 -33.14
C ALA A 1035 8.46 -52.97 -32.76
N ILE A 1036 8.68 -53.68 -31.64
CA ILE A 1036 7.71 -54.65 -31.11
C ILE A 1036 6.37 -54.01 -30.73
N GLU A 1037 5.28 -54.79 -30.86
CA GLU A 1037 3.89 -54.31 -30.74
C GLU A 1037 3.59 -53.66 -29.37
N SER A 1038 4.25 -54.11 -28.30
CA SER A 1038 4.17 -53.50 -26.98
C SER A 1038 4.81 -52.12 -26.88
N VAL A 1039 5.94 -51.90 -27.57
CA VAL A 1039 6.65 -50.61 -27.61
C VAL A 1039 5.92 -49.60 -28.48
N GLN A 1040 5.39 -50.01 -29.63
CA GLN A 1040 4.57 -49.14 -30.49
C GLN A 1040 3.40 -48.51 -29.70
N LYS A 1041 2.74 -49.30 -28.84
CA LYS A 1041 1.62 -48.85 -27.99
C LYS A 1041 2.06 -47.90 -26.87
N SER A 1042 3.19 -48.12 -26.21
CA SER A 1042 3.67 -47.22 -25.16
C SER A 1042 4.22 -45.91 -25.73
N PHE A 1043 4.87 -45.96 -26.88
CA PHE A 1043 5.30 -44.80 -27.66
C PHE A 1043 4.12 -43.91 -28.06
N ASP A 1044 3.06 -44.48 -28.65
CA ASP A 1044 1.88 -43.70 -29.06
C ASP A 1044 1.15 -43.07 -27.87
N ALA A 1045 1.05 -43.78 -26.74
CA ALA A 1045 0.50 -43.21 -25.51
C ALA A 1045 1.33 -42.02 -24.99
N ALA A 1046 2.66 -42.13 -24.99
CA ALA A 1046 3.55 -41.05 -24.57
C ALA A 1046 3.51 -39.85 -25.53
N LEU A 1047 3.42 -40.09 -26.84
CA LEU A 1047 3.35 -39.03 -27.86
C LEU A 1047 2.01 -38.26 -27.79
N ILE A 1048 0.90 -38.96 -27.55
CA ILE A 1048 -0.41 -38.34 -27.32
C ILE A 1048 -0.38 -37.48 -26.04
N ASN A 1049 0.17 -38.00 -24.94
CA ASN A 1049 0.28 -37.24 -23.69
C ASN A 1049 1.19 -36.01 -23.85
N ALA A 1050 2.34 -36.16 -24.52
CA ALA A 1050 3.26 -35.07 -24.78
C ALA A 1050 2.60 -33.93 -25.58
N LYS A 1051 1.83 -34.26 -26.62
CA LYS A 1051 1.06 -33.27 -27.38
C LYS A 1051 -0.02 -32.59 -26.55
N ALA A 1052 -0.78 -33.33 -25.75
CA ALA A 1052 -1.80 -32.76 -24.87
C ALA A 1052 -1.20 -31.78 -23.83
N ILE A 1053 0.00 -32.07 -23.30
CA ILE A 1053 0.72 -31.17 -22.39
C ILE A 1053 1.32 -29.96 -23.14
N ALA A 1054 1.76 -30.12 -24.39
CA ALA A 1054 2.19 -28.99 -25.22
C ALA A 1054 1.02 -28.03 -25.54
N GLU A 1055 -0.15 -28.57 -25.86
CA GLU A 1055 -1.39 -27.84 -26.18
C GLU A 1055 -2.10 -27.25 -24.94
N ASN A 1056 -1.85 -27.77 -23.73
CA ASN A 1056 -2.40 -27.21 -22.49
C ASN A 1056 -1.62 -25.95 -22.06
N ASN A 1057 -2.25 -24.77 -22.10
CA ASN A 1057 -1.60 -23.52 -21.67
C ASN A 1057 -1.18 -23.56 -20.19
N GLY A 1058 -2.07 -23.99 -19.29
CA GLY A 1058 -1.81 -24.12 -17.85
C GLY A 1058 -1.05 -25.40 -17.46
N ALA A 1059 -0.07 -25.82 -18.27
CA ALA A 1059 0.80 -26.94 -17.96
C ALA A 1059 2.03 -26.45 -17.17
N THR A 1060 2.24 -26.99 -15.97
CA THR A 1060 3.41 -26.63 -15.16
C THR A 1060 4.72 -27.11 -15.78
N GLN A 1061 5.85 -26.46 -15.49
CA GLN A 1061 7.16 -26.91 -15.96
C GLN A 1061 7.46 -28.36 -15.55
N ALA A 1062 6.99 -28.80 -14.38
CA ALA A 1062 7.13 -30.19 -13.92
C ALA A 1062 6.37 -31.19 -14.81
N GLU A 1063 5.18 -30.84 -15.29
CA GLU A 1063 4.41 -31.68 -16.23
C GLU A 1063 5.02 -31.68 -17.63
N VAL A 1064 5.51 -30.52 -18.10
CA VAL A 1064 6.26 -30.38 -19.36
C VAL A 1064 7.53 -31.24 -19.32
N ASP A 1065 8.27 -31.21 -18.21
CA ASP A 1065 9.48 -32.00 -18.01
C ASP A 1065 9.20 -33.51 -17.96
N VAL A 1066 8.20 -33.93 -17.18
CA VAL A 1066 7.79 -35.35 -17.13
C VAL A 1066 7.29 -35.82 -18.51
N ALA A 1067 6.58 -34.97 -19.27
CA ALA A 1067 6.10 -35.31 -20.60
C ALA A 1067 7.25 -35.54 -21.60
N TRP A 1068 8.23 -34.63 -21.70
CA TRP A 1068 9.33 -34.81 -22.65
C TRP A 1068 10.28 -35.93 -22.23
N GLN A 1069 10.55 -36.10 -20.94
CA GLN A 1069 11.35 -37.22 -20.43
C GLN A 1069 10.67 -38.56 -20.70
N THR A 1070 9.35 -38.66 -20.54
CA THR A 1070 8.58 -39.88 -20.84
C THR A 1070 8.66 -40.21 -22.32
N LEU A 1071 8.38 -39.24 -23.21
CA LEU A 1071 8.44 -39.46 -24.65
C LEU A 1071 9.85 -39.82 -25.14
N LEU A 1072 10.89 -39.18 -24.62
CA LEU A 1072 12.28 -39.51 -24.95
C LEU A 1072 12.67 -40.93 -24.50
N ASN A 1073 12.13 -41.41 -23.36
CA ASN A 1073 12.32 -42.78 -22.92
C ASN A 1073 11.61 -43.80 -23.82
N GLU A 1074 10.43 -43.49 -24.38
CA GLU A 1074 9.78 -44.36 -25.37
C GLU A 1074 10.47 -44.32 -26.74
N ILE A 1075 10.97 -43.15 -27.18
CA ILE A 1075 11.84 -43.02 -28.37
C ILE A 1075 13.01 -44.01 -28.31
N HIS A 1076 13.71 -44.07 -27.17
CA HIS A 1076 14.83 -45.00 -26.99
C HIS A 1076 14.43 -46.49 -27.07
N LYS A 1077 13.14 -46.84 -26.90
CA LYS A 1077 12.66 -48.22 -27.01
C LYS A 1077 12.42 -48.67 -28.45
N LEU A 1078 12.34 -47.77 -29.43
CA LEU A 1078 12.11 -48.15 -30.84
C LEU A 1078 13.18 -49.12 -31.38
N GLY A 1079 14.36 -49.19 -30.75
CA GLY A 1079 15.39 -50.19 -31.03
C GLY A 1079 15.05 -51.64 -30.63
N PHE A 1080 13.95 -51.91 -29.92
CA PHE A 1080 13.44 -53.26 -29.67
C PHE A 1080 12.67 -53.75 -30.89
N ILE A 1081 13.41 -54.25 -31.89
CA ILE A 1081 12.88 -54.65 -33.20
C ILE A 1081 12.23 -56.05 -33.16
N ALA A 1082 11.04 -56.16 -33.75
CA ALA A 1082 10.34 -57.43 -33.99
C ALA A 1082 11.07 -58.27 -35.06
N GLY A 1083 11.17 -59.58 -34.87
CA GLY A 1083 11.89 -60.44 -35.81
C GLY A 1083 11.09 -60.74 -37.09
N ASP A 1084 11.80 -60.87 -38.22
CA ASP A 1084 11.24 -61.36 -39.48
C ASP A 1084 10.86 -62.84 -39.36
N LYS A 1085 9.58 -63.11 -39.58
CA LYS A 1085 8.94 -64.44 -39.49
C LYS A 1085 8.73 -65.11 -40.84
N THR A 1086 9.19 -64.51 -41.94
CA THR A 1086 8.96 -65.00 -43.31
C THR A 1086 9.53 -66.41 -43.53
N GLU A 1087 10.73 -66.67 -43.00
CA GLU A 1087 11.36 -67.98 -43.04
C GLU A 1087 10.63 -69.00 -42.14
N LEU A 1088 10.30 -68.63 -40.90
CA LEU A 1088 9.53 -69.47 -39.97
C LEU A 1088 8.14 -69.85 -40.53
N ALA A 1089 7.43 -68.93 -41.18
CA ALA A 1089 6.16 -69.19 -41.85
C ALA A 1089 6.30 -70.23 -42.97
N SER A 1090 7.36 -70.12 -43.77
CA SER A 1090 7.66 -71.03 -44.87
C SER A 1090 8.02 -72.43 -44.35
N LEU A 1091 8.76 -72.50 -43.23
CA LEU A 1091 9.11 -73.74 -42.53
C LEU A 1091 7.89 -74.44 -41.91
N ILE A 1092 6.98 -73.69 -41.29
CA ILE A 1092 5.72 -74.22 -40.76
C ILE A 1092 4.89 -74.84 -41.88
N ALA A 1093 4.72 -74.15 -43.01
CA ALA A 1093 3.95 -74.67 -44.14
C ALA A 1093 4.55 -75.97 -44.74
N ALA A 1094 5.87 -76.04 -44.89
CA ALA A 1094 6.54 -77.24 -45.37
C ALA A 1094 6.48 -78.42 -44.36
N ALA A 1095 6.48 -78.12 -43.06
CA ALA A 1095 6.29 -79.12 -42.02
C ALA A 1095 4.84 -79.63 -41.95
N GLU A 1096 3.85 -78.77 -42.15
CA GLU A 1096 2.43 -79.19 -42.21
C GLU A 1096 2.17 -80.18 -43.36
N GLU A 1097 2.85 -80.03 -44.51
CA GLU A 1097 2.80 -81.00 -45.62
C GLU A 1097 3.44 -82.35 -45.24
N ILE A 1098 4.67 -82.35 -44.70
CA ILE A 1098 5.36 -83.58 -44.26
C ILE A 1098 4.57 -84.33 -43.17
N ASN A 1099 3.90 -83.60 -42.28
CA ASN A 1099 3.07 -84.16 -41.20
C ASN A 1099 1.85 -84.94 -41.74
N GLY A 1100 1.39 -84.67 -42.96
CA GLY A 1100 0.34 -85.44 -43.62
C GLY A 1100 0.78 -86.81 -44.16
N GLU A 1101 2.08 -86.99 -44.42
CA GLU A 1101 2.64 -88.12 -45.18
C GLU A 1101 3.55 -89.05 -44.33
N LEU A 1102 3.48 -88.93 -43.00
CA LEU A 1102 4.38 -89.63 -42.07
C LEU A 1102 4.37 -91.16 -42.18
N ASP A 1103 3.32 -91.78 -42.72
CA ASP A 1103 3.25 -93.24 -42.90
C ASP A 1103 4.27 -93.78 -43.92
N HIS A 1104 4.78 -92.95 -44.82
CA HIS A 1104 5.88 -93.31 -45.72
C HIS A 1104 7.26 -93.39 -45.02
N TYR A 1105 7.35 -92.84 -43.80
CA TYR A 1105 8.56 -92.80 -42.99
C TYR A 1105 8.54 -93.89 -41.90
N VAL A 1106 9.73 -94.29 -41.43
CA VAL A 1106 9.89 -95.16 -40.26
C VAL A 1106 9.56 -94.42 -38.96
N GLU A 1107 9.24 -95.14 -37.89
CA GLU A 1107 8.77 -94.52 -36.62
C GLU A 1107 9.79 -93.63 -35.90
N ALA A 1108 11.09 -93.78 -36.18
CA ALA A 1108 12.13 -92.96 -35.55
C ALA A 1108 12.10 -91.51 -36.06
N GLY A 1109 11.88 -90.55 -35.15
CA GLY A 1109 11.91 -89.10 -35.41
C GLY A 1109 10.54 -88.42 -35.53
N LYS A 1110 9.43 -89.18 -35.54
CA LYS A 1110 8.08 -88.62 -35.76
C LYS A 1110 7.57 -87.74 -34.61
N ALA A 1111 7.95 -88.03 -33.37
CA ALA A 1111 7.44 -87.35 -32.18
C ALA A 1111 8.18 -86.03 -31.89
N GLU A 1112 9.48 -86.00 -32.17
CA GLU A 1112 10.33 -84.81 -32.07
C GLU A 1112 9.90 -83.75 -33.10
N PHE A 1113 9.51 -84.20 -34.29
CA PHE A 1113 9.02 -83.36 -35.38
C PHE A 1113 7.69 -82.64 -35.08
N THR A 1114 6.68 -83.35 -34.57
CA THR A 1114 5.38 -82.73 -34.27
C THR A 1114 5.45 -81.71 -33.13
N ALA A 1115 6.27 -81.96 -32.11
CA ALA A 1115 6.48 -81.01 -31.01
C ALA A 1115 7.20 -79.72 -31.45
N ALA A 1116 8.14 -79.81 -32.39
CA ALA A 1116 8.81 -78.64 -32.95
C ALA A 1116 7.83 -77.75 -33.76
N LEU A 1117 6.90 -78.37 -34.49
CA LEU A 1117 5.91 -77.65 -35.30
C LEU A 1117 4.90 -76.85 -34.46
N GLU A 1118 4.38 -77.41 -33.36
CA GLU A 1118 3.48 -76.69 -32.45
C GLU A 1118 4.19 -75.49 -31.77
N THR A 1119 5.48 -75.65 -31.45
CA THR A 1119 6.32 -74.57 -30.90
C THR A 1119 6.50 -73.43 -31.93
N ALA A 1120 6.77 -73.77 -33.20
CA ALA A 1120 6.89 -72.82 -34.30
C ALA A 1120 5.60 -72.03 -34.55
N GLN A 1121 4.47 -72.72 -34.62
CA GLN A 1121 3.14 -72.10 -34.77
C GLN A 1121 2.76 -71.17 -33.59
N THR A 1122 3.41 -71.32 -32.42
CA THR A 1122 3.19 -70.49 -31.24
C THR A 1122 4.02 -69.20 -31.31
N VAL A 1123 5.34 -69.31 -31.52
CA VAL A 1123 6.23 -68.13 -31.63
C VAL A 1123 5.88 -67.26 -32.84
N TYR A 1124 5.42 -67.86 -33.95
CA TYR A 1124 4.91 -67.12 -35.10
C TYR A 1124 3.80 -66.11 -34.73
N LYS A 1125 2.93 -66.44 -33.76
CA LYS A 1125 1.77 -65.62 -33.36
C LYS A 1125 2.08 -64.55 -32.31
N ASN A 1126 3.26 -64.54 -31.68
CA ASN A 1126 3.62 -63.56 -30.67
C ASN A 1126 4.09 -62.23 -31.31
N GLY A 1127 3.35 -61.13 -31.12
CA GLY A 1127 3.68 -59.80 -31.68
C GLY A 1127 5.01 -59.21 -31.20
N ASP A 1128 5.47 -59.60 -30.01
CA ASP A 1128 6.73 -59.12 -29.43
C ASP A 1128 7.93 -60.06 -29.70
N ALA A 1129 7.77 -61.11 -30.51
CA ALA A 1129 8.82 -62.11 -30.74
C ALA A 1129 10.06 -61.52 -31.45
N MET A 1130 11.23 -61.68 -30.83
CA MET A 1130 12.49 -61.18 -31.36
C MET A 1130 13.14 -62.19 -32.33
N GLN A 1131 14.00 -61.70 -33.23
CA GLN A 1131 14.65 -62.54 -34.26
C GLN A 1131 15.38 -63.76 -33.69
N ALA A 1132 15.97 -63.66 -32.49
CA ALA A 1132 16.66 -64.78 -31.85
C ALA A 1132 15.71 -65.95 -31.52
N GLU A 1133 14.51 -65.65 -31.00
CA GLU A 1133 13.49 -66.65 -30.65
C GLU A 1133 12.90 -67.30 -31.90
N ILE A 1134 12.67 -66.49 -32.95
CA ILE A 1134 12.18 -66.94 -34.24
C ILE A 1134 13.20 -67.87 -34.93
N ASN A 1135 14.48 -67.51 -34.90
CA ASN A 1135 15.56 -68.31 -35.48
C ASN A 1135 15.75 -69.64 -34.74
N GLU A 1136 15.79 -69.63 -33.39
CA GLU A 1136 15.95 -70.85 -32.60
C GLU A 1136 14.82 -71.86 -32.89
N VAL A 1137 13.57 -71.38 -33.01
CA VAL A 1137 12.44 -72.27 -33.28
C VAL A 1137 12.35 -72.69 -34.75
N ALA A 1138 12.80 -71.85 -35.69
CA ALA A 1138 12.96 -72.23 -37.10
C ALA A 1138 14.03 -73.33 -37.27
N ASP A 1139 15.21 -73.16 -36.66
CA ASP A 1139 16.28 -74.16 -36.65
C ASP A 1139 15.81 -75.48 -36.03
N ASN A 1140 15.10 -75.44 -34.90
CA ASN A 1140 14.58 -76.65 -34.25
C ASN A 1140 13.57 -77.39 -35.13
N LEU A 1141 12.66 -76.68 -35.81
CA LEU A 1141 11.72 -77.29 -36.76
C LEU A 1141 12.42 -77.91 -37.97
N LEU A 1142 13.36 -77.18 -38.59
CA LEU A 1142 14.14 -77.67 -39.73
C LEU A 1142 14.96 -78.92 -39.37
N ASN A 1143 15.63 -78.92 -38.22
CA ASN A 1143 16.40 -80.07 -37.76
C ASN A 1143 15.48 -81.28 -37.49
N ALA A 1144 14.26 -81.08 -36.97
CA ALA A 1144 13.33 -82.17 -36.75
C ALA A 1144 12.79 -82.76 -38.07
N MET A 1145 12.48 -81.92 -39.07
CA MET A 1145 12.13 -82.36 -40.44
C MET A 1145 13.23 -83.22 -41.06
N LEU A 1146 14.50 -82.80 -40.93
CA LEU A 1146 15.66 -83.46 -41.55
C LEU A 1146 16.01 -84.84 -40.95
N ASN A 1147 15.49 -85.18 -39.77
CA ASN A 1147 15.76 -86.45 -39.11
C ASN A 1147 14.80 -87.59 -39.50
N LEU A 1148 13.72 -87.31 -40.23
CA LEU A 1148 12.76 -88.30 -40.71
C LEU A 1148 13.37 -89.18 -41.82
N ARG A 1149 13.14 -90.50 -41.77
CA ARG A 1149 13.72 -91.48 -42.73
C ARG A 1149 12.66 -92.29 -43.48
N PHE A 1150 12.77 -92.33 -44.80
CA PHE A 1150 11.85 -93.06 -45.71
C PHE A 1150 12.09 -94.58 -45.68
N LYS A 1151 11.07 -95.36 -46.07
CA LYS A 1151 11.15 -96.83 -46.29
C LYS A 1151 11.75 -97.15 -47.68
N ALA A 1152 12.30 -98.36 -47.87
CA ALA A 1152 12.91 -98.78 -49.15
C ALA A 1152 11.94 -99.58 -50.05
N ASP A 1153 12.08 -99.41 -51.37
CA ASP A 1153 11.32 -100.16 -52.39
C ASP A 1153 11.99 -101.52 -52.65
N LYS A 1154 11.14 -102.54 -52.83
CA LYS A 1154 11.49 -103.96 -52.89
C LYS A 1154 10.99 -104.67 -54.15
N SER A 1155 10.12 -104.02 -54.92
CA SER A 1155 9.40 -104.56 -56.08
C SER A 1155 10.29 -105.31 -57.08
N VAL A 1156 11.38 -104.67 -57.52
CA VAL A 1156 12.29 -105.22 -58.56
C VAL A 1156 13.01 -106.51 -58.12
N LEU A 1157 13.23 -106.70 -56.82
CA LEU A 1157 13.85 -107.92 -56.30
C LEU A 1157 12.86 -109.08 -56.21
N GLU A 1158 11.60 -108.78 -55.90
CA GLU A 1158 10.50 -109.75 -55.92
C GLU A 1158 10.27 -110.29 -57.34
N ASP A 1159 10.27 -109.42 -58.35
CA ASP A 1159 10.17 -109.80 -59.77
C ASP A 1159 11.34 -110.69 -60.25
N VAL A 1160 12.59 -110.31 -59.97
CA VAL A 1160 13.77 -111.07 -60.43
C VAL A 1160 13.90 -112.42 -59.70
N LEU A 1161 13.51 -112.50 -58.43
CA LEU A 1161 13.36 -113.77 -57.72
C LEU A 1161 12.30 -114.68 -58.35
N ALA A 1162 11.18 -114.11 -58.80
CA ALA A 1162 10.10 -114.86 -59.46
C ALA A 1162 10.49 -115.40 -60.84
N GLU A 1163 11.35 -114.71 -61.61
CA GLU A 1163 11.85 -115.21 -62.89
C GLU A 1163 12.92 -116.31 -62.70
N ALA A 1164 13.83 -116.14 -61.74
CA ALA A 1164 14.82 -117.16 -61.38
C ALA A 1164 14.20 -118.51 -61.01
N GLY A 1165 13.05 -118.49 -60.34
CA GLY A 1165 12.29 -119.69 -59.96
C GLY A 1165 11.66 -120.49 -61.12
N LYS A 1166 11.68 -119.97 -62.36
CA LYS A 1166 11.08 -120.61 -63.55
C LYS A 1166 12.05 -121.51 -64.33
N VAL A 1167 13.35 -121.49 -63.99
CA VAL A 1167 14.39 -122.24 -64.70
C VAL A 1167 14.28 -123.74 -64.38
N ASP A 1168 14.10 -124.59 -65.40
CA ASP A 1168 14.15 -126.06 -65.22
C ASP A 1168 15.60 -126.56 -65.15
N ALA A 1169 15.98 -127.10 -63.98
CA ALA A 1169 17.28 -127.71 -63.73
C ALA A 1169 17.68 -128.81 -64.73
N ASN A 1170 16.71 -129.47 -65.38
CA ASN A 1170 16.96 -130.56 -66.33
C ASN A 1170 17.36 -130.07 -67.73
N ALA A 1171 17.12 -128.79 -68.07
CA ALA A 1171 17.47 -128.20 -69.35
C ALA A 1171 18.95 -127.76 -69.42
N TYR A 1172 19.63 -127.66 -68.27
CA TYR A 1172 20.95 -127.06 -68.13
C TYR A 1172 21.96 -127.97 -67.41
N THR A 1173 23.25 -127.65 -67.49
CA THR A 1173 24.29 -128.38 -66.75
C THR A 1173 24.16 -128.12 -65.25
N ALA A 1174 24.22 -129.18 -64.45
CA ALA A 1174 24.04 -129.12 -62.99
C ALA A 1174 25.00 -128.13 -62.28
N GLU A 1175 26.18 -127.90 -62.85
CA GLU A 1175 27.18 -126.96 -62.33
C GLU A 1175 26.79 -125.49 -62.52
N SER A 1176 26.07 -125.16 -63.61
CA SER A 1176 25.55 -123.80 -63.85
C SER A 1176 24.30 -123.50 -62.99
N TYR A 1177 23.39 -124.47 -62.85
CA TYR A 1177 22.16 -124.30 -62.06
C TYR A 1177 22.41 -124.15 -60.55
N ALA A 1178 23.49 -124.75 -60.03
CA ALA A 1178 23.89 -124.62 -58.64
C ALA A 1178 24.23 -123.16 -58.24
N ALA A 1179 24.80 -122.37 -59.16
CA ALA A 1179 25.13 -120.96 -58.90
C ALA A 1179 23.87 -120.09 -58.74
N LEU A 1180 22.87 -120.27 -59.62
CA LEU A 1180 21.58 -119.59 -59.53
C LEU A 1180 20.87 -119.87 -58.21
N THR A 1181 20.87 -121.14 -57.77
CA THR A 1181 20.23 -121.56 -56.52
C THR A 1181 20.81 -120.84 -55.29
N ALA A 1182 22.11 -120.51 -55.29
CA ALA A 1182 22.76 -119.79 -54.20
C ALA A 1182 22.38 -118.30 -54.16
N ALA A 1183 22.41 -117.61 -55.32
CA ALA A 1183 22.07 -116.19 -55.40
C ALA A 1183 20.62 -115.89 -54.97
N VAL A 1184 19.68 -116.78 -55.36
CA VAL A 1184 18.27 -116.71 -54.95
C VAL A 1184 18.10 -116.78 -53.43
N ALA A 1185 18.94 -117.55 -52.72
CA ALA A 1185 18.84 -117.69 -51.26
C ALA A 1185 19.25 -116.41 -50.51
N GLU A 1186 20.31 -115.72 -50.95
CA GLU A 1186 20.74 -114.44 -50.35
C GLU A 1186 19.72 -113.33 -50.59
N ALA A 1187 19.15 -113.26 -51.79
CA ALA A 1187 18.18 -112.25 -52.18
C ALA A 1187 16.88 -112.29 -51.35
N ASN A 1188 16.35 -113.48 -51.05
CA ASN A 1188 15.15 -113.63 -50.22
C ASN A 1188 15.35 -113.05 -48.80
N ALA A 1189 16.55 -113.15 -48.22
CA ALA A 1189 16.84 -112.65 -46.88
C ALA A 1189 16.76 -111.11 -46.75
N ILE A 1190 16.96 -110.38 -47.86
CA ILE A 1190 16.82 -108.92 -47.90
C ILE A 1190 15.34 -108.51 -48.03
N MET A 1191 14.48 -109.39 -48.57
CA MET A 1191 13.04 -109.18 -48.66
C MET A 1191 12.36 -109.08 -47.29
N GLU A 1192 12.81 -109.84 -46.29
CA GLU A 1192 12.21 -109.85 -44.95
C GLU A 1192 12.63 -108.65 -44.05
N ASN A 1193 13.68 -107.91 -44.39
CA ASN A 1193 14.18 -106.80 -43.54
C ASN A 1193 13.49 -105.46 -43.85
N GLU A 1194 12.54 -105.02 -43.03
CA GLU A 1194 11.84 -103.71 -43.18
C GLU A 1194 12.77 -102.48 -43.12
N ASN A 1195 13.96 -102.61 -42.51
CA ASN A 1195 14.95 -101.54 -42.40
C ASN A 1195 16.10 -101.66 -43.43
N ALA A 1196 15.96 -102.51 -44.44
CA ALA A 1196 16.92 -102.62 -45.53
C ALA A 1196 17.07 -101.27 -46.26
N SER A 1197 18.28 -100.90 -46.65
CA SER A 1197 18.49 -99.77 -47.55
C SER A 1197 18.24 -100.18 -49.00
N GLN A 1198 17.83 -99.23 -49.85
CA GLN A 1198 17.60 -99.48 -51.28
C GLN A 1198 18.80 -100.16 -51.94
N LYS A 1199 20.01 -99.71 -51.59
CA LYS A 1199 21.28 -100.24 -52.10
C LYS A 1199 21.51 -101.73 -51.77
N GLU A 1200 20.95 -102.23 -50.67
CA GLU A 1200 21.02 -103.66 -50.32
C GLU A 1200 20.03 -104.48 -51.16
N VAL A 1201 18.85 -103.93 -51.46
CA VAL A 1201 17.87 -104.51 -52.40
C VAL A 1201 18.47 -104.60 -53.80
N ASP A 1202 18.94 -103.47 -54.35
CA ASP A 1202 19.46 -103.37 -55.72
C ASP A 1202 20.66 -104.31 -55.99
N ALA A 1203 21.48 -104.54 -54.95
CA ALA A 1203 22.61 -105.47 -55.03
C ALA A 1203 22.15 -106.93 -55.18
N ALA A 1204 21.11 -107.34 -54.45
CA ALA A 1204 20.55 -108.67 -54.56
C ALA A 1204 19.84 -108.90 -55.91
N VAL A 1205 19.17 -107.89 -56.49
CA VAL A 1205 18.61 -107.94 -57.86
C VAL A 1205 19.71 -108.33 -58.85
N THR A 1206 20.83 -107.62 -58.77
CA THR A 1206 21.99 -107.77 -59.67
C THR A 1206 22.61 -109.18 -59.57
N ASN A 1207 22.72 -109.71 -58.35
CA ASN A 1207 23.32 -111.03 -58.10
C ASN A 1207 22.47 -112.18 -58.66
N VAL A 1208 21.14 -112.14 -58.49
CA VAL A 1208 20.24 -113.18 -59.01
C VAL A 1208 20.22 -113.19 -60.53
N GLN A 1209 20.06 -112.03 -61.17
CA GLN A 1209 20.03 -111.93 -62.63
C GLN A 1209 21.33 -112.43 -63.28
N SER A 1210 22.49 -112.03 -62.72
CA SER A 1210 23.81 -112.46 -63.21
C SER A 1210 23.99 -113.98 -63.18
N ALA A 1211 23.34 -114.67 -62.22
CA ALA A 1211 23.40 -116.12 -62.10
C ALA A 1211 22.42 -116.84 -63.05
N MET A 1212 21.31 -116.20 -63.46
CA MET A 1212 20.41 -116.72 -64.50
C MET A 1212 21.07 -116.67 -65.88
N ASP A 1213 21.74 -115.57 -66.20
CA ASP A 1213 22.36 -115.34 -67.52
C ASP A 1213 23.53 -116.30 -67.83
N SER A 1214 23.97 -117.09 -66.83
CA SER A 1214 25.16 -117.96 -66.87
C SER A 1214 24.86 -119.46 -67.14
N LEU A 1215 23.63 -119.81 -67.53
CA LEU A 1215 23.16 -121.20 -67.71
C LEU A 1215 23.56 -121.83 -69.07
N VAL A 1216 23.81 -123.14 -69.11
CA VAL A 1216 24.36 -123.86 -70.30
C VAL A 1216 23.60 -125.16 -70.62
N ALA A 1217 23.18 -125.38 -71.88
CA ALA A 1217 22.24 -126.44 -72.29
C ALA A 1217 22.86 -127.60 -73.14
N VAL A 1218 22.03 -128.58 -73.57
CA VAL A 1218 22.43 -129.86 -74.22
C VAL A 1218 21.66 -130.14 -75.54
N GLU A 1219 22.31 -130.68 -76.58
CA GLU A 1219 21.75 -130.82 -77.95
C GLU A 1219 20.93 -132.10 -78.22
N GLY A 1220 19.89 -132.03 -79.08
CA GLY A 1220 19.55 -133.17 -79.96
C GLY A 1220 18.11 -133.51 -80.43
N ILE A 1221 17.08 -132.65 -80.38
CA ILE A 1221 15.70 -132.97 -80.87
C ILE A 1221 15.12 -131.87 -81.80
N LYS A 1222 14.10 -132.23 -82.61
CA LYS A 1222 13.44 -131.42 -83.66
C LYS A 1222 12.31 -130.48 -83.18
N GLU A 1223 11.95 -129.54 -84.06
CA GLU A 1223 10.93 -128.48 -83.95
C GLU A 1223 9.43 -128.92 -83.92
N ILE A 1224 8.60 -128.00 -83.39
CA ILE A 1224 7.20 -127.66 -83.81
C ILE A 1224 6.09 -128.70 -83.47
N PRO A 1225 4.87 -128.30 -83.01
CA PRO A 1225 4.12 -127.10 -83.41
C PRO A 1225 3.39 -126.26 -82.32
N SER A 1226 2.67 -125.24 -82.81
CA SER A 1226 1.57 -124.42 -82.25
C SER A 1226 0.28 -125.24 -81.90
N THR A 1227 -0.89 -124.71 -81.50
CA THR A 1227 -1.60 -123.43 -81.83
C THR A 1227 -2.81 -123.15 -80.89
N GLU A 1228 -3.30 -121.90 -80.85
CA GLU A 1228 -4.73 -121.45 -80.69
C GLU A 1228 -5.50 -121.82 -79.37
N GLU A 1229 -6.72 -121.34 -79.04
CA GLU A 1229 -7.79 -120.44 -79.59
C GLU A 1229 -8.53 -119.76 -78.37
N ASN A 1230 -9.45 -118.78 -78.37
CA ASN A 1230 -10.19 -117.93 -79.33
C ASN A 1230 -10.44 -116.52 -78.68
N THR A 1231 -11.57 -115.79 -78.55
CA THR A 1231 -13.01 -115.88 -78.95
C THR A 1231 -13.66 -114.47 -79.03
N THR A 1232 -14.11 -114.05 -80.23
CA THR A 1232 -15.40 -113.37 -80.61
C THR A 1232 -16.06 -112.25 -79.73
N GLN A 1233 -16.81 -111.24 -80.23
CA GLN A 1233 -17.77 -111.20 -81.36
C GLN A 1233 -18.02 -109.80 -82.03
N THR A 1234 -18.58 -109.86 -83.25
CA THR A 1234 -19.17 -108.88 -84.23
C THR A 1234 -20.13 -107.76 -83.74
N GLY A 1235 -20.53 -106.72 -84.52
CA GLY A 1235 -20.20 -106.24 -85.89
C GLY A 1235 -21.30 -105.36 -86.59
N GLN A 1236 -20.97 -104.67 -87.72
CA GLN A 1236 -21.86 -103.95 -88.72
C GLN A 1236 -22.65 -102.68 -88.27
N GLU A 1237 -23.04 -101.67 -89.09
CA GLU A 1237 -22.91 -101.37 -90.55
C GLU A 1237 -23.06 -99.85 -90.92
N MET A 1238 -22.58 -99.41 -92.11
CA MET A 1238 -22.88 -98.15 -92.86
C MET A 1238 -22.51 -96.77 -92.22
N THR A 1239 -22.16 -95.66 -92.92
CA THR A 1239 -21.96 -95.32 -94.37
C THR A 1239 -20.93 -94.17 -94.57
N THR A 1240 -20.55 -93.91 -95.83
CA THR A 1240 -19.62 -92.87 -96.39
C THR A 1240 -19.89 -91.39 -95.97
N THR A 1241 -18.98 -90.38 -96.02
CA THR A 1241 -17.76 -90.12 -96.86
C THR A 1241 -16.89 -88.92 -96.35
N LYS A 1242 -15.74 -88.65 -97.03
CA LYS A 1242 -14.87 -87.42 -97.07
C LYS A 1242 -13.89 -87.13 -95.90
N ALA A 1243 -12.64 -86.73 -96.26
CA ALA A 1243 -11.77 -85.68 -95.67
C ALA A 1243 -10.27 -85.93 -96.00
N ASN A 1244 -9.36 -85.00 -95.63
CA ASN A 1244 -7.97 -84.89 -96.12
C ASN A 1244 -6.91 -84.80 -94.99
N ALA A 1245 -5.64 -84.90 -95.39
CA ALA A 1245 -4.46 -84.81 -94.52
C ALA A 1245 -3.95 -83.37 -94.22
N ALA A 1246 -2.96 -83.31 -93.31
CA ALA A 1246 -1.84 -82.36 -93.21
C ALA A 1246 -1.87 -81.11 -92.29
N LYS A 1247 -0.97 -81.16 -91.28
CA LYS A 1247 -0.08 -80.11 -90.69
C LYS A 1247 -0.61 -78.92 -89.86
N THR A 1248 0.18 -78.65 -88.79
CA THR A 1248 0.47 -77.38 -88.07
C THR A 1248 -0.63 -76.68 -87.23
N GLY A 1249 -0.28 -76.29 -85.98
CA GLY A 1249 -1.01 -75.29 -85.18
C GLY A 1249 -1.09 -75.54 -83.65
N ASP A 1250 -0.22 -74.88 -82.88
CA ASP A 1250 -0.54 -73.92 -81.79
C ASP A 1250 -1.48 -74.23 -80.56
N VAL A 1251 -0.88 -74.02 -79.36
CA VAL A 1251 -1.35 -73.54 -78.02
C VAL A 1251 -2.60 -74.12 -77.26
N VAL A 1252 -2.35 -74.73 -76.08
CA VAL A 1252 -2.66 -74.25 -74.66
C VAL A 1252 -4.14 -73.97 -74.25
N PRO A 1253 -4.61 -74.05 -72.95
CA PRO A 1253 -3.95 -74.21 -71.63
C PRO A 1253 -4.52 -75.35 -70.70
N ILE A 1254 -4.14 -75.30 -69.39
CA ILE A 1254 -4.74 -75.97 -68.20
C ILE A 1254 -4.35 -77.47 -68.04
N VAL A 1255 -3.88 -78.00 -66.89
CA VAL A 1255 -3.29 -77.52 -65.61
C VAL A 1255 -2.60 -78.76 -64.95
N GLY A 1256 -1.69 -78.71 -63.96
CA GLY A 1256 -0.99 -77.65 -63.22
C GLY A 1256 -0.22 -78.25 -62.01
N LEU A 1257 0.62 -77.47 -61.31
CA LEU A 1257 1.35 -77.80 -60.05
C LEU A 1257 2.39 -78.96 -60.08
N THR A 1258 3.57 -78.94 -59.45
CA THR A 1258 4.50 -77.81 -59.12
C THR A 1258 5.95 -78.31 -58.96
N ILE A 1259 6.90 -77.37 -59.13
CA ILE A 1259 8.29 -77.25 -58.62
C ILE A 1259 8.87 -78.35 -57.70
N ILE A 1260 10.12 -78.75 -57.98
CA ILE A 1260 11.25 -78.90 -57.02
C ILE A 1260 12.60 -78.92 -57.80
N ILE A 1261 13.71 -78.60 -57.11
CA ILE A 1261 15.15 -78.56 -57.50
C ILE A 1261 15.76 -77.16 -57.62
N LEU A 1262 16.54 -76.79 -56.58
CA LEU A 1262 17.73 -75.91 -56.50
C LEU A 1262 17.86 -75.50 -55.00
N ALA A 1263 19.04 -75.34 -54.39
CA ALA A 1263 20.40 -75.62 -54.82
C ALA A 1263 21.28 -75.95 -53.60
N GLY A 1264 22.35 -76.74 -53.78
CA GLY A 1264 23.35 -76.95 -52.74
C GLY A 1264 24.78 -76.74 -53.27
N THR A 1265 25.42 -75.62 -52.92
CA THR A 1265 26.88 -75.43 -52.73
C THR A 1265 27.24 -73.94 -52.68
N ALA A 1266 27.93 -73.49 -51.61
CA ALA A 1266 28.94 -72.41 -51.60
C ALA A 1266 29.38 -71.96 -50.18
N LEU A 1267 29.29 -72.80 -49.15
CA LEU A 1267 29.67 -72.42 -47.78
C LEU A 1267 31.21 -72.50 -47.57
N LEU A 1268 31.97 -71.51 -48.06
CA LEU A 1268 33.40 -71.31 -47.72
C LEU A 1268 33.88 -69.89 -48.08
N PHE A 1269 34.47 -69.20 -47.08
CA PHE A 1269 35.01 -67.82 -47.12
C PHE A 1269 33.94 -66.71 -47.32
N ALA A 1270 33.88 -65.63 -46.54
CA ALA A 1270 34.86 -65.10 -45.60
C ALA A 1270 34.22 -64.22 -44.50
N ARG A 1271 34.83 -64.21 -43.30
CA ARG A 1271 34.84 -63.02 -42.44
C ARG A 1271 36.17 -62.90 -41.69
N LYS A 1272 37.00 -61.93 -42.09
CA LYS A 1272 38.07 -61.38 -41.24
C LYS A 1272 37.43 -60.55 -40.13
N LYS A 1273 38.13 -60.41 -39.00
CA LYS A 1273 37.77 -59.42 -37.97
C LYS A 1273 37.89 -58.00 -38.53
N ARG A 1274 36.77 -57.25 -38.56
CA ARG A 1274 36.52 -56.16 -37.61
C ARG A 1274 35.04 -55.78 -37.64
#